data_AF-A0A2G4GNV0-F1
#
_entry.id   AF-A0A2G4GNV0-F1
#
_cell.length_a   1.000
_cell.length_b   1.000
_cell.length_c   1.000
_cell.angle_alpha   90.00
_cell.angle_beta   90.00
_cell.angle_gamma   90.00
#
_symmetry.space_group_name_H-M   'P 1'
#
loop_
_entity.id
_entity.type
_entity.pdbx_description
1 polymer ?
#
loop_
_entity_poly.entity_id
_entity_poly.type
_entity_poly.pdbx_seq_one_letter_code
_entity_poly.pdbx_strand_id
1 'polypeptide(L)'
;MSDMSAKVRQALDAAITAIGGSPREGQIEMAEAVANALTDRHHLMVQAGTGTGKSLAYLVPALVHGQKVLVATATLALQRQLVERDLPAVVPALEKALGREITYAIYKGVGNYICLAKMNAEAPDVDGELLLESSFLEKDAKRLHAWAKSKDVSGDRDDAPEVDRRVWAANSLSGRECVGPDSCAWGSSCFAAKAKIKAQSADVVVTNHTLLAIEIVDAHPILPERDAVIIDEAHEFMDRTTQAVTEELTSARVQRAAAMARKYMPGKVSEALTHAADSFHESLADYANDVRVDSTKQGRLEQIPQSLENPIRKIREAATAIAQAMSADEAILEPDALAERARVKGAVQEISTIAGKLLKMDQSHVLWYEPTFSTLHLAPLSVSHILRSNLLTQTPVIATSATLTVGNGFDSMAKSIGFIVGDTSDQDVQEDEIDPSNLQTLDVGSPFDFANQGVLYVPKHLPEPSREGTAPQVLEELGELIDAAGGRTLALFSSWRGVEAADLHLRTVLADLPIKIFTQKRGDAVGPLVEKFAKDETSILLGTMSLWQGVDVPGDSCILVAIDRIPFPRPDEPVMSARAAQADSSGGSGFMQISLPRAALLLAQGTGRLIRSVEDRGVVAILDSRIMTKRYGGVLLNSMPPLWRTSEKAVVLDSLRRLNERVKD
;
A
#
# COMPACT_ATOMS: atom_id res chain seq x y z
N MET A 1 -27.08 -19.74 -17.10
CA MET A 1 -26.55 -18.38 -17.24
C MET A 1 -27.68 -17.43 -16.87
N SER A 2 -27.50 -16.59 -15.85
CA SER A 2 -28.54 -15.62 -15.47
C SER A 2 -28.64 -14.52 -16.55
N ASP A 3 -29.76 -13.79 -16.58
CA ASP A 3 -29.90 -12.62 -17.46
C ASP A 3 -28.79 -11.59 -17.21
N MET A 4 -28.31 -11.51 -15.96
CA MET A 4 -27.23 -10.61 -15.58
C MET A 4 -25.88 -11.06 -16.13
N SER A 5 -25.53 -12.35 -16.04
CA SER A 5 -24.30 -12.89 -16.64
C SER A 5 -24.29 -12.67 -18.16
N ALA A 6 -25.42 -12.84 -18.83
CA ALA A 6 -25.54 -12.59 -20.27
C ALA A 6 -25.29 -11.11 -20.64
N LYS A 7 -25.87 -10.18 -19.87
CA LYS A 7 -25.60 -8.73 -20.04
C LYS A 7 -24.14 -8.37 -19.79
N VAL A 8 -23.55 -8.93 -18.73
CA VAL A 8 -22.13 -8.72 -18.40
C VAL A 8 -21.23 -9.22 -19.52
N ARG A 9 -21.52 -10.38 -20.09
CA ARG A 9 -20.75 -10.92 -21.21
C ARG A 9 -20.81 -10.03 -22.44
N GLN A 10 -22.00 -9.57 -22.83
CA GLN A 10 -22.17 -8.64 -23.94
C GLN A 10 -21.42 -7.31 -23.71
N ALA A 11 -21.51 -6.77 -22.49
CA ALA A 11 -20.81 -5.54 -22.11
C ALA A 11 -19.29 -5.73 -22.09
N LEU A 12 -18.81 -6.89 -21.62
CA LEU A 12 -17.40 -7.24 -21.58
C LEU A 12 -16.83 -7.37 -22.99
N ASP A 13 -17.53 -8.02 -23.91
CA ASP A 13 -17.13 -8.12 -25.32
C ASP A 13 -17.02 -6.74 -25.97
N ALA A 14 -17.96 -5.83 -25.68
CA ALA A 14 -17.91 -4.45 -26.16
C ALA A 14 -16.70 -3.69 -25.59
N ALA A 15 -16.42 -3.84 -24.30
CA ALA A 15 -15.26 -3.22 -23.64
C ALA A 15 -13.93 -3.75 -24.19
N ILE A 16 -13.79 -5.06 -24.36
CA ILE A 16 -12.60 -5.71 -24.93
C ILE A 16 -12.36 -5.23 -26.36
N THR A 17 -13.42 -5.18 -27.18
CA THR A 17 -13.32 -4.70 -28.56
C THR A 17 -12.88 -3.23 -28.62
N ALA A 18 -13.39 -2.38 -27.73
CA ALA A 18 -13.06 -0.96 -27.67
C ALA A 18 -11.56 -0.71 -27.42
N ILE A 19 -10.89 -1.59 -26.67
CA ILE A 19 -9.46 -1.50 -26.38
C ILE A 19 -8.57 -2.32 -27.32
N GLY A 20 -9.16 -2.91 -28.38
CA GLY A 20 -8.42 -3.79 -29.31
C GLY A 20 -7.91 -5.09 -28.67
N GLY A 21 -8.55 -5.54 -27.58
CA GLY A 21 -8.19 -6.75 -26.87
C GLY A 21 -8.80 -8.01 -27.48
N SER A 22 -8.51 -9.15 -26.86
CA SER A 22 -9.14 -10.45 -27.15
C SER A 22 -9.75 -11.05 -25.89
N PRO A 23 -10.87 -11.78 -26.01
CA PRO A 23 -11.50 -12.42 -24.87
C PRO A 23 -10.62 -13.55 -24.33
N ARG A 24 -10.63 -13.69 -23.00
CA ARG A 24 -9.91 -14.74 -22.27
C ARG A 24 -10.89 -15.48 -21.39
N GLU A 25 -10.79 -16.80 -21.34
CA GLU A 25 -11.71 -17.66 -20.58
C GLU A 25 -11.77 -17.25 -19.09
N GLY A 26 -10.62 -17.13 -18.43
CA GLY A 26 -10.56 -16.70 -17.03
C GLY A 26 -11.06 -15.27 -16.78
N GLN A 27 -11.03 -14.39 -17.79
CA GLN A 27 -11.61 -13.04 -17.68
C GLN A 27 -13.14 -13.10 -17.65
N ILE A 28 -13.72 -13.95 -18.51
CA ILE A 28 -15.17 -14.17 -18.59
C ILE A 28 -15.65 -14.84 -17.32
N GLU A 29 -14.98 -15.89 -16.86
CA GLU A 29 -15.31 -16.61 -15.64
C GLU A 29 -15.29 -15.70 -14.41
N MET A 30 -14.24 -14.86 -14.28
CA MET A 30 -14.17 -13.86 -13.22
C MET A 30 -15.32 -12.85 -13.33
N ALA A 31 -15.61 -12.32 -14.52
CA ALA A 31 -16.67 -11.33 -14.70
C ALA A 31 -18.06 -11.88 -14.37
N GLU A 32 -18.34 -13.13 -14.75
CA GLU A 32 -19.58 -13.80 -14.40
C GLU A 32 -19.68 -14.07 -12.89
N ALA A 33 -18.58 -14.48 -12.24
CA ALA A 33 -18.54 -14.67 -10.80
C ALA A 33 -18.77 -13.36 -10.03
N VAL A 34 -18.14 -12.25 -10.47
CA VAL A 34 -18.36 -10.92 -9.88
C VAL A 34 -19.82 -10.49 -10.07
N ALA A 35 -20.40 -10.70 -11.26
CA ALA A 35 -21.80 -10.39 -11.52
C ALA A 35 -22.77 -11.13 -10.60
N ASN A 36 -22.51 -12.42 -10.36
CA ASN A 36 -23.31 -13.24 -9.46
C ASN A 36 -23.14 -12.76 -8.02
N ALA A 37 -21.92 -12.47 -7.56
CA ALA A 37 -21.66 -11.95 -6.21
C ALA A 37 -22.38 -10.62 -5.94
N LEU A 38 -22.42 -9.72 -6.93
CA LEU A 38 -23.15 -8.46 -6.84
C LEU A 38 -24.68 -8.67 -6.81
N THR A 39 -25.19 -9.63 -7.58
CA THR A 39 -26.64 -9.90 -7.70
C THR A 39 -27.18 -10.67 -6.49
N ASP A 40 -26.48 -11.73 -6.10
CA ASP A 40 -26.87 -12.67 -5.04
C ASP A 40 -26.41 -12.18 -3.64
N ARG A 41 -25.66 -11.07 -3.59
CA ARG A 41 -25.15 -10.41 -2.39
C ARG A 41 -24.29 -11.30 -1.48
N HIS A 42 -23.42 -12.12 -2.07
CA HIS A 42 -22.42 -12.91 -1.33
C HIS A 42 -21.01 -12.38 -1.50
N HIS A 43 -20.09 -12.89 -0.69
CA HIS A 43 -18.67 -12.54 -0.79
C HIS A 43 -17.97 -13.36 -1.87
N LEU A 44 -16.99 -12.76 -2.54
CA LEU A 44 -16.17 -13.45 -3.53
C LEU A 44 -14.69 -13.17 -3.28
N MET A 45 -13.89 -14.23 -3.24
CA MET A 45 -12.43 -14.14 -3.39
C MET A 45 -12.02 -14.76 -4.71
N VAL A 46 -11.44 -13.96 -5.60
CA VAL A 46 -11.02 -14.42 -6.93
C VAL A 46 -9.54 -14.15 -7.19
N GLN A 47 -8.78 -15.24 -7.34
CA GLN A 47 -7.42 -15.19 -7.85
C GLN A 47 -7.46 -15.11 -9.37
N ALA A 48 -6.89 -14.04 -9.92
CA ALA A 48 -6.78 -13.82 -11.36
C ALA A 48 -5.35 -13.43 -11.70
N GLY A 49 -4.60 -14.37 -12.29
CA GLY A 49 -3.20 -14.22 -12.61
C GLY A 49 -2.90 -13.02 -13.50
N THR A 50 -1.63 -12.61 -13.55
CA THR A 50 -1.18 -11.53 -14.43
C THR A 50 -1.62 -11.80 -15.86
N GLY A 51 -2.04 -10.75 -16.55
CA GLY A 51 -2.51 -10.85 -17.93
C GLY A 51 -3.95 -11.33 -18.09
N THR A 52 -4.66 -11.77 -17.04
CA THR A 52 -6.06 -12.22 -17.20
C THR A 52 -7.02 -11.09 -17.59
N GLY A 53 -6.66 -9.81 -17.37
CA GLY A 53 -7.56 -8.68 -17.61
C GLY A 53 -8.50 -8.40 -16.43
N LYS A 54 -7.99 -8.66 -15.21
CA LYS A 54 -8.65 -8.52 -13.91
C LYS A 54 -9.43 -7.22 -13.75
N SER A 55 -8.84 -6.08 -14.13
CA SER A 55 -9.47 -4.76 -14.00
C SER A 55 -10.79 -4.68 -14.76
N LEU A 56 -10.83 -5.10 -16.03
CA LEU A 56 -12.10 -5.13 -16.76
C LEU A 56 -13.05 -6.20 -16.23
N ALA A 57 -12.53 -7.33 -15.75
CA ALA A 57 -13.35 -8.41 -15.22
C ALA A 57 -14.10 -8.02 -13.94
N TYR A 58 -13.64 -7.03 -13.15
CA TYR A 58 -14.43 -6.49 -12.04
C TYR A 58 -15.13 -5.16 -12.36
N LEU A 59 -14.55 -4.31 -13.23
CA LEU A 59 -15.15 -3.00 -13.57
C LEU A 59 -16.40 -3.15 -14.43
N VAL A 60 -16.38 -4.02 -15.44
CA VAL A 60 -17.54 -4.22 -16.33
C VAL A 60 -18.75 -4.69 -15.53
N PRO A 61 -18.71 -5.79 -14.76
CA PRO A 61 -19.88 -6.19 -13.97
C PRO A 61 -20.30 -5.13 -12.94
N ALA A 62 -19.38 -4.39 -12.32
CA ALA A 62 -19.73 -3.27 -11.45
C ALA A 62 -20.53 -2.17 -12.17
N LEU A 63 -20.18 -1.87 -13.42
CA LEU A 63 -20.92 -0.93 -14.26
C LEU A 63 -22.25 -1.50 -14.76
N VAL A 64 -22.31 -2.80 -15.11
CA VAL A 64 -23.58 -3.43 -15.51
C VAL A 64 -24.56 -3.50 -14.32
N HIS A 65 -24.06 -3.66 -13.10
CA HIS A 65 -24.85 -3.74 -11.85
C HIS A 65 -25.82 -2.57 -11.68
N GLY A 66 -25.40 -1.37 -12.08
CA GLY A 66 -26.26 -0.18 -12.05
C GLY A 66 -26.57 0.36 -10.65
N GLN A 67 -26.03 -0.24 -9.60
CA GLN A 67 -25.94 0.35 -8.25
C GLN A 67 -24.52 0.84 -7.99
N LYS A 68 -24.34 1.70 -6.97
CA LYS A 68 -23.03 2.25 -6.66
C LYS A 68 -22.06 1.17 -6.18
N VAL A 69 -20.90 1.04 -6.81
CA VAL A 69 -19.84 0.12 -6.38
C VAL A 69 -18.59 0.91 -6.02
N LEU A 70 -18.01 0.58 -4.86
CA LEU A 70 -16.74 1.14 -4.42
C LEU A 70 -15.59 0.21 -4.84
N VAL A 71 -14.58 0.74 -5.52
CA VAL A 71 -13.34 0.01 -5.88
C VAL A 71 -12.19 0.57 -5.04
N ALA A 72 -11.70 -0.20 -4.09
CA ALA A 72 -10.53 0.14 -3.28
C ALA A 72 -9.29 -0.54 -3.85
N THR A 73 -8.24 0.23 -4.15
CA THR A 73 -6.98 -0.30 -4.66
C THR A 73 -5.82 -0.10 -3.69
N ALA A 74 -4.77 -0.90 -3.85
CA ALA A 74 -3.59 -0.84 -2.99
C ALA A 74 -2.75 0.43 -3.17
N THR A 75 -2.62 0.96 -4.40
CA THR A 75 -1.70 2.07 -4.70
C THR A 75 -2.37 3.18 -5.50
N LEU A 76 -1.89 4.41 -5.30
CA LEU A 76 -2.36 5.58 -6.08
C LEU A 76 -2.10 5.38 -7.59
N ALA A 77 -0.99 4.75 -7.97
CA ALA A 77 -0.69 4.45 -9.37
C ALA A 77 -1.77 3.55 -10.02
N LEU A 78 -2.23 2.51 -9.32
CA LEU A 78 -3.33 1.67 -9.81
C LEU A 78 -4.64 2.46 -9.91
N GLN A 79 -4.94 3.37 -8.98
CA GLN A 79 -6.13 4.21 -9.08
C GLN A 79 -6.15 5.06 -10.35
N ARG A 80 -5.01 5.70 -10.63
CA ARG A 80 -4.84 6.52 -11.83
C ARG A 80 -4.98 5.67 -13.08
N GLN A 81 -4.39 4.48 -13.10
CA GLN A 81 -4.57 3.56 -14.20
C GLN A 81 -6.06 3.27 -14.48
N LEU A 82 -6.86 3.00 -13.44
CA LEU A 82 -8.29 2.76 -13.61
C LEU A 82 -9.03 4.00 -14.11
N VAL A 83 -8.78 5.18 -13.55
CA VAL A 83 -9.59 6.39 -13.77
C VAL A 83 -9.15 7.21 -14.99
N GLU A 84 -7.86 7.22 -15.31
CA GLU A 84 -7.26 8.02 -16.40
C GLU A 84 -7.08 7.20 -17.69
N ARG A 85 -7.08 5.87 -17.61
CA ARG A 85 -6.86 4.99 -18.77
C ARG A 85 -7.98 3.97 -18.97
N ASP A 86 -8.17 3.07 -18.01
CA ASP A 86 -8.99 1.87 -18.24
C ASP A 86 -10.48 2.21 -18.35
N LEU A 87 -11.04 3.01 -17.43
CA LEU A 87 -12.45 3.48 -17.48
C LEU A 87 -12.74 4.38 -18.69
N PRO A 88 -11.96 5.45 -18.97
CA PRO A 88 -12.19 6.29 -20.15
C PRO A 88 -12.21 5.51 -21.47
N ALA A 89 -11.41 4.46 -21.58
CA ALA A 89 -11.30 3.66 -22.80
C ALA A 89 -12.54 2.77 -23.05
N VAL A 90 -13.26 2.36 -21.99
CA VAL A 90 -14.39 1.41 -22.12
C VAL A 90 -15.76 2.05 -21.92
N VAL A 91 -15.86 3.15 -21.17
CA VAL A 91 -17.14 3.82 -20.85
C VAL A 91 -17.95 4.15 -22.10
N PRO A 92 -17.41 4.78 -23.16
CA PRO A 92 -18.21 5.08 -24.37
C PRO A 92 -18.84 3.84 -25.03
N ALA A 93 -18.12 2.72 -25.03
CA ALA A 93 -18.63 1.46 -25.57
C ALA A 93 -19.69 0.84 -24.66
N LEU A 94 -19.49 0.93 -23.33
CA LEU A 94 -20.44 0.44 -22.33
C LEU A 94 -21.72 1.27 -22.29
N GLU A 95 -21.67 2.59 -22.41
CA GLU A 95 -22.87 3.44 -22.49
C GLU A 95 -23.73 3.07 -23.69
N LYS A 96 -23.11 2.82 -24.84
CA LYS A 96 -23.79 2.34 -26.04
C LYS A 96 -24.40 0.95 -25.83
N ALA A 97 -23.70 0.04 -25.14
CA ALA A 97 -24.17 -1.32 -24.88
C ALA A 97 -25.30 -1.37 -23.85
N LEU A 98 -25.24 -0.53 -22.81
CA LEU A 98 -26.17 -0.51 -21.69
C LEU A 98 -27.34 0.46 -21.90
N GLY A 99 -27.23 1.42 -22.82
CA GLY A 99 -28.27 2.41 -23.10
C GLY A 99 -28.50 3.41 -21.98
N ARG A 100 -27.48 3.69 -21.16
CA ARG A 100 -27.52 4.66 -20.06
C ARG A 100 -26.18 5.39 -19.93
N GLU A 101 -26.20 6.58 -19.33
CA GLU A 101 -24.99 7.30 -18.93
C GLU A 101 -24.27 6.53 -17.82
N ILE A 102 -22.94 6.52 -17.87
CA ILE A 102 -22.08 5.88 -16.88
C ILE A 102 -21.19 6.92 -16.23
N THR A 103 -21.22 7.00 -14.90
CA THR A 103 -20.42 7.97 -14.15
C THR A 103 -19.42 7.28 -13.23
N TYR A 104 -18.22 7.84 -13.15
CA TYR A 104 -17.17 7.37 -12.23
C TYR A 104 -16.40 8.54 -11.62
N ALA A 105 -15.85 8.31 -10.43
CA ALA A 105 -15.08 9.32 -9.71
C ALA A 105 -13.94 8.69 -8.91
N ILE A 106 -12.87 9.45 -8.71
CA ILE A 106 -11.81 9.14 -7.75
C ILE A 106 -12.08 9.92 -6.46
N TYR A 107 -11.92 9.27 -5.31
CA TYR A 107 -12.02 9.93 -4.01
C TYR A 107 -10.88 9.48 -3.09
N LYS A 108 -10.28 10.46 -2.40
CA LYS A 108 -9.08 10.29 -1.57
C LYS A 108 -9.27 11.05 -0.25
N GLY A 109 -8.47 10.71 0.75
CA GLY A 109 -8.46 11.45 2.02
C GLY A 109 -8.02 12.90 1.82
N VAL A 110 -8.51 13.81 2.66
CA VAL A 110 -8.28 15.27 2.55
C VAL A 110 -6.81 15.67 2.46
N GLY A 111 -5.89 14.89 3.04
CA GLY A 111 -4.44 15.10 2.95
C GLY A 111 -3.84 14.93 1.54
N ASN A 112 -4.63 14.46 0.58
CA ASN A 112 -4.26 14.40 -0.83
C ASN A 112 -4.74 15.62 -1.62
N TYR A 113 -5.34 16.62 -0.96
CA TYR A 113 -5.78 17.86 -1.59
C TYR A 113 -5.12 19.07 -0.94
N ILE A 114 -4.93 20.13 -1.72
CA ILE A 114 -4.55 21.44 -1.17
C ILE A 114 -5.66 21.97 -0.27
N CYS A 115 -5.29 22.40 0.93
CA CYS A 115 -6.18 23.13 1.81
C CYS A 115 -6.10 24.63 1.48
N LEU A 116 -7.15 25.17 0.85
CA LEU A 116 -7.22 26.60 0.52
C LEU A 116 -7.13 27.49 1.76
N ALA A 117 -7.68 27.07 2.90
CA ALA A 117 -7.56 27.82 4.15
C ALA A 117 -6.11 27.92 4.62
N LYS A 118 -5.36 26.81 4.56
CA LYS A 118 -3.95 26.77 4.96
C LYS A 118 -3.06 27.55 3.98
N MET A 119 -3.30 27.38 2.68
CA MET A 119 -2.56 28.06 1.61
C MET A 119 -2.71 29.59 1.64
N ASN A 120 -3.89 30.10 2.03
CA ASN A 120 -4.19 31.53 2.04
C ASN A 120 -4.13 32.15 3.45
N ALA A 121 -3.59 31.45 4.45
CA ALA A 121 -3.42 32.01 5.79
C ALA A 121 -2.41 33.18 5.76
N GLU A 122 -2.76 34.29 6.42
CA GLU A 122 -1.93 35.52 6.44
C GLU A 122 -0.62 35.35 7.19
N ALA A 123 -0.62 34.50 8.22
CA ALA A 123 0.57 34.12 8.96
C ALA A 123 0.89 32.65 8.67
N PRO A 124 2.15 32.32 8.32
CA PRO A 124 2.56 30.92 8.23
C PRO A 124 2.36 30.25 9.59
N ASP A 125 1.89 29.00 9.56
CA ASP A 125 1.94 28.14 10.73
C ASP A 125 3.38 27.63 10.94
N VAL A 126 3.58 26.79 11.95
CA VAL A 126 4.90 26.20 12.25
C VAL A 126 5.51 25.48 11.04
N ASP A 127 4.68 24.85 10.20
CA ASP A 127 5.15 24.20 8.97
C ASP A 127 5.54 25.22 7.91
N GLY A 128 4.78 26.32 7.76
CA GLY A 128 5.08 27.42 6.86
C GLY A 128 6.33 28.21 7.25
N GLU A 129 6.60 28.37 8.55
CA GLU A 129 7.82 29.03 9.06
C GLU A 129 9.07 28.26 8.64
N LEU A 130 9.06 26.92 8.74
CA LEU A 130 10.14 26.04 8.29
C LEU A 130 10.42 26.14 6.78
N LEU A 131 9.43 26.49 5.96
CA LEU A 131 9.63 26.68 4.52
C LEU A 131 10.39 27.96 4.20
N LEU A 132 10.26 29.00 5.03
CA LEU A 132 10.90 30.31 4.83
C LEU A 132 12.41 30.29 5.09
N GLU A 133 12.89 29.32 5.86
CA GLU A 133 14.30 29.16 6.20
C GLU A 133 15.14 28.53 5.07
N SER A 134 14.51 27.99 4.01
CA SER A 134 15.18 27.30 2.91
C SER A 134 14.73 27.79 1.52
N SER A 135 15.67 28.35 0.76
CA SER A 135 15.41 28.90 -0.58
C SER A 135 14.89 27.88 -1.60
N PHE A 136 15.22 26.60 -1.44
CA PHE A 136 14.69 25.52 -2.28
C PHE A 136 13.20 25.24 -1.98
N LEU A 137 12.84 25.16 -0.69
CA LEU A 137 11.46 24.91 -0.26
C LEU A 137 10.53 26.08 -0.63
N GLU A 138 11.04 27.32 -0.58
CA GLU A 138 10.30 28.51 -1.02
C GLU A 138 9.93 28.43 -2.51
N LYS A 139 10.85 27.98 -3.37
CA LYS A 139 10.60 27.83 -4.82
C LYS A 139 9.53 26.78 -5.10
N ASP A 140 9.59 25.66 -4.39
CA ASP A 140 8.58 24.59 -4.49
C ASP A 140 7.21 25.08 -4.03
N ALA A 141 7.14 25.81 -2.91
CA ALA A 141 5.90 26.39 -2.39
C ALA A 141 5.26 27.36 -3.40
N LYS A 142 6.05 28.26 -4.00
CA LYS A 142 5.56 29.20 -5.03
C LYS A 142 5.00 28.48 -6.25
N ARG A 143 5.67 27.41 -6.72
CA ARG A 143 5.22 26.59 -7.84
C ARG A 143 3.91 25.86 -7.53
N LEU A 144 3.79 25.31 -6.32
CA LEU A 144 2.56 24.67 -5.85
C LEU A 144 1.39 25.65 -5.78
N HIS A 145 1.61 26.83 -5.21
CA HIS A 145 0.59 27.88 -5.10
C HIS A 145 0.14 28.41 -6.47
N ALA A 146 1.07 28.59 -7.40
CA ALA A 146 0.74 29.02 -8.77
C ALA A 146 -0.13 27.98 -9.49
N TRP A 147 0.19 26.69 -9.34
CA TRP A 147 -0.63 25.60 -9.86
C TRP A 147 -2.01 25.55 -9.19
N ALA A 148 -2.10 25.66 -7.86
CA ALA A 148 -3.38 25.64 -7.15
C ALA A 148 -4.32 26.82 -7.49
N LYS A 149 -3.78 27.89 -8.10
CA LYS A 149 -4.54 29.05 -8.61
C LYS A 149 -4.89 28.95 -10.10
N SER A 150 -4.43 27.92 -10.82
CA SER A 150 -4.77 27.76 -12.22
C SER A 150 -6.24 27.40 -12.41
N LYS A 151 -6.79 27.75 -13.57
CA LYS A 151 -8.17 27.42 -13.93
C LYS A 151 -8.34 25.89 -14.01
N ASP A 152 -9.50 25.40 -13.58
CA ASP A 152 -9.90 23.98 -13.68
C ASP A 152 -8.96 22.99 -12.98
N VAL A 153 -8.18 23.47 -12.00
CA VAL A 153 -7.27 22.63 -11.21
C VAL A 153 -8.06 21.71 -10.26
N SER A 154 -7.62 20.45 -10.15
CA SER A 154 -8.23 19.46 -9.27
C SER A 154 -7.90 19.71 -7.79
N GLY A 155 -6.75 20.34 -7.52
CA GLY A 155 -6.17 20.48 -6.19
C GLY A 155 -5.63 19.16 -5.61
N ASP A 156 -5.67 18.07 -6.38
CA ASP A 156 -5.16 16.74 -6.03
C ASP A 156 -3.63 16.71 -6.11
N ARG A 157 -2.98 16.12 -5.10
CA ARG A 157 -1.53 15.96 -5.01
C ARG A 157 -0.93 15.33 -6.25
N ASP A 158 -1.62 14.37 -6.82
CA ASP A 158 -1.10 13.58 -7.91
C ASP A 158 -1.02 14.39 -9.21
N ASP A 159 -1.87 15.41 -9.37
CA ASP A 159 -1.88 16.35 -10.50
C ASP A 159 -0.98 17.58 -10.25
N ALA A 160 -0.45 17.70 -9.04
CA ALA A 160 0.39 18.81 -8.62
C ALA A 160 1.82 18.68 -9.17
N PRO A 161 2.56 19.80 -9.31
CA PRO A 161 3.99 19.74 -9.56
C PRO A 161 4.71 18.98 -8.44
N GLU A 162 5.75 18.22 -8.79
CA GLU A 162 6.57 17.51 -7.81
C GLU A 162 7.24 18.51 -6.85
N VAL A 163 6.93 18.39 -5.56
CA VAL A 163 7.45 19.27 -4.49
C VAL A 163 7.92 18.45 -3.29
N ASP A 164 8.81 19.02 -2.48
CA ASP A 164 9.22 18.42 -1.20
C ASP A 164 8.00 18.08 -0.31
N ARG A 165 8.06 16.95 0.39
CA ARG A 165 6.98 16.47 1.28
C ARG A 165 6.60 17.52 2.33
N ARG A 166 7.56 18.31 2.84
CA ARG A 166 7.32 19.38 3.81
C ARG A 166 6.50 20.51 3.21
N VAL A 167 6.74 20.85 1.94
CA VAL A 167 5.96 21.85 1.20
C VAL A 167 4.51 21.39 1.08
N TRP A 168 4.28 20.12 0.75
CA TRP A 168 2.91 19.58 0.70
C TRP A 168 2.23 19.60 2.07
N ALA A 169 2.92 19.15 3.12
CA ALA A 169 2.40 19.13 4.49
C ALA A 169 2.02 20.53 4.99
N ALA A 170 2.79 21.55 4.64
CA ALA A 170 2.49 22.95 4.96
C ALA A 170 1.27 23.51 4.20
N ASN A 171 0.78 22.85 3.15
CA ASN A 171 -0.32 23.33 2.30
C ASN A 171 -1.54 22.39 2.27
N SER A 172 -1.52 21.34 3.08
CA SER A 172 -2.60 20.35 3.22
C SER A 172 -2.88 20.07 4.70
N LEU A 173 -3.89 19.25 4.99
CA LEU A 173 -4.32 18.90 6.34
C LEU A 173 -4.66 17.42 6.44
N SER A 174 -4.53 16.86 7.63
CA SER A 174 -5.10 15.55 7.93
C SER A 174 -6.63 15.60 8.06
N GLY A 175 -7.28 14.44 8.03
CA GLY A 175 -8.71 14.32 8.31
C GLY A 175 -9.11 14.81 9.70
N ARG A 176 -8.22 14.66 10.68
CA ARG A 176 -8.43 15.08 12.08
C ARG A 176 -8.29 16.59 12.29
N GLU A 177 -7.53 17.28 11.43
CA GLU A 177 -7.39 18.75 11.45
C GLU A 177 -8.44 19.46 10.60
N CYS A 178 -9.06 18.77 9.64
CA CYS A 178 -10.04 19.35 8.75
C CYS A 178 -11.38 19.56 9.48
N VAL A 179 -11.85 20.82 9.53
CA VAL A 179 -13.11 21.19 10.19
C VAL A 179 -14.37 20.89 9.35
N GLY A 180 -14.20 20.32 8.16
CA GLY A 180 -15.28 20.06 7.21
C GLY A 180 -15.71 21.29 6.40
N PRO A 181 -16.40 21.10 5.26
CA PRO A 181 -16.79 22.20 4.38
C PRO A 181 -17.83 23.14 5.00
N ASP A 182 -18.73 22.63 5.85
CA ASP A 182 -19.81 23.45 6.43
C ASP A 182 -19.30 24.48 7.44
N SER A 183 -18.22 24.16 8.15
CA SER A 183 -17.59 25.04 9.14
C SER A 183 -16.40 25.83 8.59
N CYS A 184 -15.98 25.57 7.35
CA CYS A 184 -14.81 26.19 6.75
C CYS A 184 -15.20 27.34 5.82
N ALA A 185 -14.57 28.51 5.97
CA ALA A 185 -14.78 29.66 5.08
C ALA A 185 -14.52 29.36 3.59
N TRP A 186 -13.67 28.36 3.30
CA TRP A 186 -13.35 27.90 1.96
C TRP A 186 -14.19 26.71 1.48
N GLY A 187 -15.19 26.27 2.25
CA GLY A 187 -15.95 25.04 2.00
C GLY A 187 -16.54 24.92 0.59
N SER A 188 -17.13 26.01 0.07
CA SER A 188 -17.73 26.06 -1.27
C SER A 188 -16.72 25.92 -2.42
N SER A 189 -15.46 26.29 -2.17
CA SER A 189 -14.38 26.22 -3.17
C SER A 189 -13.42 25.05 -2.93
N CYS A 190 -13.54 24.36 -1.79
CA CYS A 190 -12.66 23.30 -1.33
C CYS A 190 -12.57 22.12 -2.32
N PHE A 191 -11.34 21.80 -2.73
CA PHE A 191 -11.04 20.72 -3.66
C PHE A 191 -11.51 19.35 -3.15
N ALA A 192 -11.22 19.03 -1.88
CA ALA A 192 -11.63 17.77 -1.27
C ALA A 192 -13.16 17.64 -1.16
N ALA A 193 -13.87 18.75 -0.87
CA ALA A 193 -15.33 18.76 -0.79
C ALA A 193 -15.96 18.54 -2.17
N LYS A 194 -15.45 19.21 -3.21
CA LYS A 194 -15.88 19.01 -4.60
C LYS A 194 -15.67 17.57 -5.07
N ALA A 195 -14.51 16.98 -4.75
CA ALA A 195 -14.22 15.58 -5.05
C ALA A 195 -15.20 14.63 -4.35
N LYS A 196 -15.53 14.89 -3.07
CA LYS A 196 -16.52 14.12 -2.32
C LYS A 196 -17.91 14.18 -2.96
N ILE A 197 -18.37 15.37 -3.35
CA ILE A 197 -19.67 15.57 -4.01
C ILE A 197 -19.72 14.80 -5.33
N LYS A 198 -18.67 14.88 -6.15
CA LYS A 198 -18.58 14.11 -7.41
C LYS A 198 -18.65 12.60 -7.16
N ALA A 199 -18.00 12.12 -6.11
CA ALA A 199 -18.04 10.71 -5.74
C ALA A 199 -19.41 10.24 -5.22
N GLN A 200 -20.17 11.11 -4.54
CA GLN A 200 -21.51 10.77 -4.06
C GLN A 200 -22.49 10.45 -5.19
N SER A 201 -22.36 11.12 -6.35
CA SER A 201 -23.23 10.92 -7.51
C SER A 201 -22.73 9.90 -8.54
N ALA A 202 -21.54 9.31 -8.34
CA ALA A 202 -20.94 8.40 -9.31
C ALA A 202 -21.45 6.96 -9.18
N ASP A 203 -21.57 6.22 -10.29
CA ASP A 203 -21.88 4.78 -10.29
C ASP A 203 -20.71 3.96 -9.73
N VAL A 204 -19.47 4.32 -10.10
CA VAL A 204 -18.26 3.67 -9.57
C VAL A 204 -17.36 4.70 -8.91
N VAL A 205 -16.97 4.43 -7.67
CA VAL A 205 -16.05 5.28 -6.91
C VAL A 205 -14.76 4.52 -6.68
N VAL A 206 -13.65 5.05 -7.20
CA VAL A 206 -12.31 4.51 -6.99
C VAL A 206 -11.66 5.20 -5.79
N THR A 207 -11.18 4.42 -4.82
CA THR A 207 -10.51 4.88 -3.59
C THR A 207 -9.29 4.01 -3.27
N ASN A 208 -8.56 4.32 -2.18
CA ASN A 208 -7.48 3.46 -1.67
C ASN A 208 -7.93 2.60 -0.49
N HIS A 209 -7.18 1.51 -0.28
CA HIS A 209 -7.28 0.66 0.91
C HIS A 209 -7.22 1.46 2.20
N THR A 210 -6.36 2.49 2.29
CA THR A 210 -6.17 3.29 3.50
C THR A 210 -7.44 4.04 3.90
N LEU A 211 -8.12 4.70 2.97
CA LEU A 211 -9.35 5.46 3.25
C LEU A 211 -10.51 4.53 3.61
N LEU A 212 -10.63 3.40 2.90
CA LEU A 212 -11.59 2.36 3.24
C LEU A 212 -11.34 1.80 4.65
N ALA A 213 -10.08 1.49 4.98
CA ALA A 213 -9.69 1.00 6.30
C ALA A 213 -10.04 1.98 7.43
N ILE A 214 -9.75 3.28 7.23
CA ILE A 214 -10.05 4.32 8.23
C ILE A 214 -11.56 4.39 8.47
N GLU A 215 -12.38 4.43 7.42
CA GLU A 215 -13.84 4.44 7.56
C GLU A 215 -14.34 3.22 8.34
N ILE A 216 -13.88 2.02 7.98
CA ILE A 216 -14.35 0.78 8.60
C ILE A 216 -13.96 0.75 10.08
N VAL A 217 -12.73 1.14 10.41
CA VAL A 217 -12.24 1.07 11.80
C VAL A 217 -12.79 2.18 12.68
N ASP A 218 -12.97 3.38 12.16
CA ASP A 218 -13.57 4.50 12.90
C ASP A 218 -15.12 4.41 12.94
N ALA A 219 -15.72 3.46 12.20
CA ALA A 219 -17.17 3.31 12.05
C ALA A 219 -17.88 4.63 11.70
N HIS A 220 -17.21 5.45 10.88
CA HIS A 220 -17.68 6.78 10.51
C HIS A 220 -17.75 6.91 8.99
N PRO A 221 -18.92 7.22 8.40
CA PRO A 221 -19.09 7.25 6.95
C PRO A 221 -18.31 8.41 6.32
N ILE A 222 -17.23 8.08 5.61
CA ILE A 222 -16.37 9.03 4.90
C ILE A 222 -16.60 8.93 3.38
N LEU A 223 -16.68 7.70 2.89
CA LEU A 223 -16.95 7.28 1.53
C LEU A 223 -18.46 7.27 1.26
N PRO A 224 -18.88 7.36 -0.02
CA PRO A 224 -20.28 7.26 -0.38
C PRO A 224 -20.94 5.93 0.05
N GLU A 225 -22.24 5.98 0.31
CA GLU A 225 -23.07 4.77 0.41
C GLU A 225 -22.98 3.98 -0.90
N ARG A 226 -22.78 2.67 -0.77
CA ARG A 226 -22.51 1.74 -1.87
C ARG A 226 -23.21 0.42 -1.64
N ASP A 227 -23.46 -0.28 -2.72
CA ASP A 227 -24.11 -1.58 -2.71
C ASP A 227 -23.11 -2.73 -2.58
N ALA A 228 -21.86 -2.53 -3.00
CA ALA A 228 -20.78 -3.50 -2.87
C ALA A 228 -19.39 -2.84 -2.83
N VAL A 229 -18.40 -3.58 -2.34
CA VAL A 229 -17.00 -3.18 -2.31
C VAL A 229 -16.12 -4.18 -3.06
N ILE A 230 -15.34 -3.69 -4.02
CA ILE A 230 -14.29 -4.43 -4.70
C ILE A 230 -12.94 -4.02 -4.07
N ILE A 231 -12.18 -5.00 -3.58
CA ILE A 231 -10.83 -4.82 -3.05
C ILE A 231 -9.86 -5.40 -4.08
N ASP A 232 -9.18 -4.52 -4.82
CA ASP A 232 -8.15 -4.89 -5.79
C ASP A 232 -6.76 -4.95 -5.13
N GLU A 233 -5.98 -5.96 -5.49
CA GLU A 233 -4.78 -6.36 -4.77
C GLU A 233 -5.06 -6.64 -3.28
N ALA A 234 -6.09 -7.43 -3.02
CA ALA A 234 -6.54 -7.74 -1.66
C ALA A 234 -5.44 -8.35 -0.76
N HIS A 235 -4.36 -8.90 -1.32
CA HIS A 235 -3.21 -9.36 -0.54
C HIS A 235 -2.48 -8.23 0.22
N GLU A 236 -2.60 -6.97 -0.22
CA GLU A 236 -2.05 -5.80 0.45
C GLU A 236 -3.02 -5.21 1.49
N PHE A 237 -4.30 -5.59 1.44
CA PHE A 237 -5.35 -4.90 2.19
C PHE A 237 -5.12 -4.94 3.69
N MET A 238 -4.64 -6.07 4.22
CA MET A 238 -4.43 -6.24 5.67
C MET A 238 -3.28 -5.44 6.22
N ASP A 239 -2.14 -5.44 5.51
CA ASP A 239 -0.98 -4.65 5.91
C ASP A 239 -1.30 -3.14 5.79
N ARG A 240 -2.00 -2.72 4.73
CA ARG A 240 -2.44 -1.33 4.56
C ARG A 240 -3.46 -0.90 5.59
N THR A 241 -4.39 -1.78 5.96
CA THR A 241 -5.37 -1.50 7.02
C THR A 241 -4.65 -1.31 8.35
N THR A 242 -3.73 -2.21 8.71
CA THR A 242 -2.97 -2.12 9.96
C THR A 242 -2.13 -0.84 9.98
N GLN A 243 -1.47 -0.49 8.88
CA GLN A 243 -0.71 0.75 8.75
C GLN A 243 -1.61 1.99 8.86
N ALA A 244 -2.78 1.98 8.23
CA ALA A 244 -3.71 3.11 8.22
C ALA A 244 -4.23 3.47 9.62
N VAL A 245 -4.38 2.48 10.49
CA VAL A 245 -4.92 2.63 11.85
C VAL A 245 -3.84 2.56 12.94
N THR A 246 -2.57 2.49 12.53
CA THR A 246 -1.43 2.63 13.44
C THR A 246 -1.38 4.07 13.94
N GLU A 247 -1.40 4.23 15.26
CA GLU A 247 -1.22 5.53 15.89
C GLU A 247 0.27 5.87 15.97
N GLU A 248 0.62 7.13 15.75
CA GLU A 248 2.00 7.62 15.81
C GLU A 248 2.08 8.82 16.75
N LEU A 249 2.97 8.74 17.74
CA LEU A 249 3.26 9.82 18.67
C LEU A 249 4.72 10.26 18.50
N THR A 250 4.91 11.51 18.08
CA THR A 250 6.23 12.14 17.95
C THR A 250 6.31 13.37 18.85
N SER A 251 7.52 13.69 19.30
CA SER A 251 7.75 14.93 20.05
C SER A 251 7.34 16.17 19.25
N ALA A 252 7.65 16.21 17.95
CA ALA A 252 7.31 17.32 17.07
C ALA A 252 5.78 17.57 16.97
N ARG A 253 4.96 16.51 16.91
CA ARG A 253 3.49 16.66 16.91
C ARG A 253 2.98 17.24 18.23
N VAL A 254 3.51 16.77 19.36
CA VAL A 254 3.11 17.25 20.70
C VAL A 254 3.52 18.71 20.90
N GLN A 255 4.76 19.07 20.57
CA GLN A 255 5.26 20.46 20.67
C GLN A 255 4.48 21.42 19.77
N ARG A 256 4.12 20.99 18.56
CA ARG A 256 3.27 21.76 17.64
C ARG A 256 1.89 22.02 18.23
N ALA A 257 1.22 20.98 18.74
CA ALA A 257 -0.08 21.13 19.38
C ALA A 257 -0.01 22.07 20.60
N ALA A 258 1.06 21.99 21.39
CA ALA A 258 1.33 22.91 22.51
C ALA A 258 1.52 24.36 22.05
N ALA A 259 2.32 24.59 21.00
CA ALA A 259 2.54 25.93 20.44
C ALA A 259 1.26 26.56 19.90
N MET A 260 0.44 25.77 19.18
CA MET A 260 -0.87 26.19 18.70
C MET A 260 -1.81 26.52 19.87
N ALA A 261 -1.89 25.65 20.88
CA ALA A 261 -2.70 25.90 22.08
C ALA A 261 -2.26 27.18 22.82
N ARG A 262 -0.95 27.43 22.92
CA ARG A 262 -0.42 28.65 23.54
C ARG A 262 -0.81 29.92 22.79
N LYS A 263 -0.82 29.87 21.45
CA LYS A 263 -1.20 31.02 20.60
C LYS A 263 -2.69 31.36 20.70
N TYR A 264 -3.56 30.36 20.63
CA TYR A 264 -5.02 30.57 20.54
C TYR A 264 -5.77 30.44 21.88
N MET A 265 -5.10 29.91 22.90
CA MET A 265 -5.62 29.77 24.26
C MET A 265 -4.53 30.05 25.30
N PRO A 266 -4.00 31.29 25.38
CA PRO A 266 -2.97 31.64 26.34
C PRO A 266 -3.47 31.49 27.78
N GLY A 267 -2.65 30.92 28.65
CA GLY A 267 -2.94 30.81 30.08
C GLY A 267 -2.34 29.54 30.70
N LYS A 268 -2.70 29.29 31.96
CA LYS A 268 -2.14 28.19 32.76
C LYS A 268 -2.28 26.81 32.12
N VAL A 269 -3.38 26.56 31.40
CA VAL A 269 -3.64 25.26 30.78
C VAL A 269 -2.70 25.02 29.58
N SER A 270 -2.41 26.05 28.77
CA SER A 270 -1.50 25.92 27.62
C SER A 270 -0.03 25.93 28.03
N GLU A 271 0.30 26.64 29.12
CA GLU A 271 1.61 26.52 29.79
C GLU A 271 1.85 25.10 30.31
N ALA A 272 0.84 24.47 30.93
CA ALA A 272 0.94 23.09 31.40
C ALA A 272 1.16 22.10 30.24
N LEU A 273 0.46 22.28 29.11
CA LEU A 273 0.69 21.47 27.91
C LEU A 273 2.09 21.68 27.33
N THR A 274 2.60 22.91 27.33
CA THR A 274 3.96 23.22 26.88
C THR A 274 5.00 22.51 27.75
N HIS A 275 4.91 22.60 29.08
CA HIS A 275 5.80 21.89 29.97
C HIS A 275 5.72 20.36 29.85
N ALA A 276 4.50 19.82 29.64
CA ALA A 276 4.33 18.39 29.39
C ALA A 276 4.99 17.98 28.05
N ALA A 277 4.87 18.81 27.01
CA ALA A 277 5.49 18.57 25.71
C ALA A 277 7.02 18.57 25.80
N ASP A 278 7.60 19.51 26.52
CA ASP A 278 9.06 19.60 26.74
C ASP A 278 9.57 18.40 27.53
N SER A 279 8.89 18.03 28.62
CA SER A 279 9.23 16.84 29.41
C SER A 279 9.15 15.54 28.59
N PHE A 280 8.16 15.43 27.69
CA PHE A 280 8.07 14.31 26.76
C PHE A 280 9.19 14.32 25.72
N HIS A 281 9.55 15.49 25.18
CA HIS A 281 10.68 15.66 24.26
C HIS A 281 11.99 15.17 24.88
N GLU A 282 12.32 15.65 26.09
CA GLU A 282 13.54 15.26 26.81
C GLU A 282 13.58 13.76 27.07
N SER A 283 12.50 13.19 27.62
CA SER A 283 12.44 11.76 27.96
C SER A 283 12.54 10.86 26.72
N LEU A 284 11.95 11.29 25.61
CA LEU A 284 12.02 10.57 24.34
C LEU A 284 13.41 10.66 23.71
N ALA A 285 14.09 11.81 23.85
CA ALA A 285 15.48 11.98 23.41
C ALA A 285 16.46 11.13 24.23
N ASP A 286 16.26 11.04 25.55
CA ASP A 286 17.04 10.17 26.43
C ASP A 286 16.84 8.70 26.06
N TYR A 287 15.59 8.29 25.86
CA TYR A 287 15.28 6.94 25.39
C TYR A 287 15.88 6.65 24.00
N ALA A 288 15.86 7.62 23.08
CA ALA A 288 16.51 7.51 21.77
C ALA A 288 18.02 7.25 21.90
N ASN A 289 18.67 7.95 22.82
CA ASN A 289 20.10 7.76 23.09
C ASN A 289 20.38 6.37 23.67
N ASP A 290 19.56 5.89 24.60
CA ASP A 290 19.64 4.53 25.14
C ASP A 290 19.54 3.47 24.04
N VAL A 291 18.61 3.63 23.11
CA VAL A 291 18.38 2.72 21.97
C VAL A 291 19.53 2.76 20.95
N ARG A 292 20.22 3.90 20.83
CA ARG A 292 21.43 4.03 20.00
C ARG A 292 22.63 3.31 20.62
N VAL A 293 22.77 3.34 21.94
CA VAL A 293 23.85 2.65 22.66
C VAL A 293 23.57 1.14 22.72
N ASP A 294 22.31 0.76 22.95
CA ASP A 294 21.89 -0.63 23.06
C ASP A 294 20.90 -0.99 21.95
N SER A 295 21.43 -1.53 20.86
CA SER A 295 20.62 -1.98 19.71
C SER A 295 19.62 -3.09 20.05
N THR A 296 19.73 -3.76 21.20
CA THR A 296 18.73 -4.77 21.61
C THR A 296 17.41 -4.15 22.06
N LYS A 297 17.40 -2.85 22.38
CA LYS A 297 16.20 -2.07 22.69
C LYS A 297 15.48 -1.54 21.44
N GLN A 298 15.98 -1.85 20.23
CA GLN A 298 15.34 -1.46 18.97
C GLN A 298 14.18 -2.40 18.64
N GLY A 299 13.10 -1.83 18.10
CA GLY A 299 11.95 -2.58 17.60
C GLY A 299 10.80 -2.70 18.59
N ARG A 300 10.15 -3.88 18.60
CA ARG A 300 8.93 -4.15 19.37
C ARG A 300 9.16 -4.02 20.87
N LEU A 301 8.26 -3.30 21.55
CA LEU A 301 8.24 -3.12 23.00
C LEU A 301 7.06 -3.89 23.59
N GLU A 302 7.32 -4.72 24.60
CA GLU A 302 6.25 -5.47 25.31
C GLU A 302 5.38 -4.56 26.18
N GLN A 303 5.96 -3.47 26.66
CA GLN A 303 5.29 -2.46 27.49
C GLN A 303 5.92 -1.09 27.26
N ILE A 304 5.23 -0.03 27.67
CA ILE A 304 5.78 1.32 27.64
C ILE A 304 7.04 1.36 28.54
N PRO A 305 8.17 1.90 28.05
CA PRO A 305 9.35 2.13 28.89
C PRO A 305 8.99 2.99 30.10
N GLN A 306 9.48 2.63 31.29
CA GLN A 306 9.16 3.34 32.54
C GLN A 306 9.50 4.84 32.47
N SER A 307 10.55 5.21 31.73
CA SER A 307 10.94 6.61 31.48
C SER A 307 9.90 7.40 30.68
N LEU A 308 9.09 6.73 29.85
CA LEU A 308 8.12 7.37 28.95
C LEU A 308 6.69 7.37 29.50
N GLU A 309 6.36 6.47 30.43
CA GLU A 309 4.98 6.33 30.95
C GLU A 309 4.46 7.62 31.60
N ASN A 310 5.24 8.23 32.50
CA ASN A 310 4.88 9.47 33.19
C ASN A 310 4.76 10.67 32.22
N PRO A 311 5.72 10.92 31.32
CA PRO A 311 5.58 11.94 30.29
C PRO A 311 4.33 11.76 29.40
N ILE A 312 4.06 10.53 28.94
CA ILE A 312 2.86 10.23 28.13
C ILE A 312 1.56 10.53 28.90
N ARG A 313 1.53 10.20 30.20
CA ARG A 313 0.41 10.53 31.09
C ARG A 313 0.20 12.04 31.23
N LYS A 314 1.28 12.80 31.42
CA LYS A 314 1.22 14.28 31.53
C LYS A 314 0.70 14.93 30.25
N ILE A 315 1.19 14.53 29.08
CA ILE A 315 0.72 15.12 27.81
C ILE A 315 -0.76 14.79 27.58
N ARG A 316 -1.22 13.57 27.92
CA ARG A 316 -2.64 13.19 27.83
C ARG A 316 -3.51 14.10 28.69
N GLU A 317 -3.14 14.29 29.94
CA GLU A 317 -3.90 15.07 30.92
C GLU A 317 -3.96 16.55 30.53
N ALA A 318 -2.81 17.14 30.17
CA ALA A 318 -2.75 18.53 29.73
C ALA A 318 -3.51 18.75 28.42
N ALA A 319 -3.39 17.83 27.45
CA ALA A 319 -4.13 17.90 26.20
C ALA A 319 -5.65 17.79 26.43
N THR A 320 -6.09 16.88 27.29
CA THR A 320 -7.51 16.75 27.65
C THR A 320 -8.05 18.03 28.27
N ALA A 321 -7.28 18.66 29.17
CA ALA A 321 -7.67 19.91 29.82
C ALA A 321 -7.85 21.05 28.82
N ILE A 322 -6.95 21.18 27.83
CA ILE A 322 -7.10 22.16 26.74
C ILE A 322 -8.36 21.87 25.91
N ALA A 323 -8.56 20.64 25.45
CA ALA A 323 -9.72 20.30 24.62
C ALA A 323 -11.05 20.58 25.32
N GLN A 324 -11.13 20.31 26.63
CA GLN A 324 -12.28 20.64 27.47
C GLN A 324 -12.47 22.15 27.61
N ALA A 325 -11.41 22.89 27.89
CA ALA A 325 -11.47 24.33 28.08
C ALA A 325 -11.87 25.06 26.78
N MET A 326 -11.42 24.58 25.62
CA MET A 326 -11.84 25.12 24.31
C MET A 326 -13.32 24.85 24.00
N SER A 327 -13.87 23.71 24.46
CA SER A 327 -15.29 23.38 24.26
C SER A 327 -16.22 24.25 25.10
N ALA A 328 -15.75 24.79 26.23
CA ALA A 328 -16.54 25.66 27.09
C ALA A 328 -16.68 27.10 26.57
N ASP A 329 -15.90 27.48 25.56
CA ASP A 329 -15.70 28.87 25.11
C ASP A 329 -16.24 29.12 23.67
N GLU A 330 -17.10 28.22 23.15
CA GLU A 330 -17.61 28.23 21.76
C GLU A 330 -18.70 29.28 21.49
N ALA A 331 -19.20 30.00 22.49
CA ALA A 331 -20.45 30.79 22.38
C ALA A 331 -20.33 32.21 21.79
N ILE A 332 -19.13 32.76 21.52
CA ILE A 332 -18.96 34.21 21.23
C ILE A 332 -17.86 34.53 20.19
N LEU A 333 -17.72 33.76 19.09
CA LEU A 333 -16.59 33.95 18.17
C LEU A 333 -16.98 34.06 16.69
N GLU A 334 -16.18 34.82 15.95
CA GLU A 334 -16.26 34.97 14.49
C GLU A 334 -15.84 33.66 13.77
N PRO A 335 -16.35 33.39 12.54
CA PRO A 335 -16.14 32.13 11.82
C PRO A 335 -14.68 31.71 11.64
N ASP A 336 -13.78 32.64 11.33
CA ASP A 336 -12.35 32.31 11.11
C ASP A 336 -11.62 31.97 12.43
N ALA A 337 -11.98 32.65 13.53
CA ALA A 337 -11.48 32.33 14.85
C ALA A 337 -12.02 30.97 15.35
N LEU A 338 -13.24 30.60 14.95
CA LEU A 338 -13.83 29.29 15.21
C LEU A 338 -13.10 28.17 14.46
N ALA A 339 -12.75 28.38 13.19
CA ALA A 339 -12.04 27.38 12.38
C ALA A 339 -10.63 27.10 12.93
N GLU A 340 -9.86 28.13 13.30
CA GLU A 340 -8.53 27.93 13.91
C GLU A 340 -8.63 27.28 15.29
N ARG A 341 -9.61 27.68 16.12
CA ARG A 341 -9.83 27.02 17.41
C ARG A 341 -10.23 25.55 17.26
N ALA A 342 -11.08 25.23 16.29
CA ALA A 342 -11.44 23.85 15.99
C ALA A 342 -10.21 23.03 15.52
N ARG A 343 -9.30 23.63 14.74
CA ARG A 343 -8.03 23.01 14.34
C ARG A 343 -7.14 22.70 15.55
N VAL A 344 -6.95 23.66 16.45
CA VAL A 344 -6.19 23.45 17.70
C VAL A 344 -6.84 22.37 18.55
N LYS A 345 -8.15 22.40 18.73
CA LYS A 345 -8.92 21.40 19.46
C LYS A 345 -8.70 20.00 18.88
N GLY A 346 -8.79 19.85 17.55
CA GLY A 346 -8.53 18.59 16.85
C GLY A 346 -7.11 18.06 17.09
N ALA A 347 -6.10 18.91 16.91
CA ALA A 347 -4.70 18.53 17.13
C ALA A 347 -4.43 18.08 18.57
N VAL A 348 -4.98 18.78 19.56
CA VAL A 348 -4.79 18.45 20.97
C VAL A 348 -5.60 17.21 21.38
N GLN A 349 -6.82 17.06 20.87
CA GLN A 349 -7.65 15.89 21.12
C GLN A 349 -7.04 14.62 20.52
N GLU A 350 -6.37 14.74 19.36
CA GLU A 350 -5.57 13.65 18.79
C GLU A 350 -4.45 13.22 19.73
N ILE A 351 -3.64 14.15 20.25
CA ILE A 351 -2.57 13.83 21.21
C ILE A 351 -3.14 13.13 22.46
N SER A 352 -4.24 13.64 23.02
CA SER A 352 -4.91 13.00 24.16
C SER A 352 -5.37 11.58 23.84
N THR A 353 -5.98 11.38 22.67
CA THR A 353 -6.50 10.08 22.23
C THR A 353 -5.36 9.06 22.07
N ILE A 354 -4.29 9.43 21.37
CA ILE A 354 -3.13 8.56 21.12
C ILE A 354 -2.44 8.20 22.45
N ALA A 355 -2.17 9.19 23.30
CA ALA A 355 -1.56 8.95 24.61
C ALA A 355 -2.47 8.10 25.51
N GLY A 356 -3.79 8.28 25.41
CA GLY A 356 -4.78 7.44 26.09
C GLY A 356 -4.76 5.98 25.62
N LYS A 357 -4.67 5.74 24.31
CA LYS A 357 -4.55 4.40 23.71
C LYS A 357 -3.24 3.72 24.13
N LEU A 358 -2.12 4.44 24.08
CA LEU A 358 -0.82 3.95 24.56
C LEU A 358 -0.92 3.45 26.00
N LEU A 359 -1.44 4.29 26.92
CA LEU A 359 -1.55 3.95 28.35
C LEU A 359 -2.55 2.82 28.66
N LYS A 360 -3.39 2.44 27.69
CA LYS A 360 -4.38 1.35 27.81
C LYS A 360 -4.02 0.13 26.95
N MET A 361 -2.82 0.09 26.38
CA MET A 361 -2.41 -1.03 25.53
C MET A 361 -2.49 -2.36 26.28
N ASP A 362 -2.81 -3.42 25.54
CA ASP A 362 -2.89 -4.79 26.02
C ASP A 362 -2.26 -5.75 24.99
N GLN A 363 -2.47 -7.06 25.15
CA GLN A 363 -1.92 -8.07 24.24
C GLN A 363 -2.49 -8.00 22.81
N SER A 364 -3.56 -7.25 22.57
CA SER A 364 -4.10 -7.01 21.22
C SER A 364 -3.37 -5.89 20.48
N HIS A 365 -2.39 -5.24 21.11
CA HIS A 365 -1.62 -4.14 20.55
C HIS A 365 -0.14 -4.48 20.37
N VAL A 366 0.49 -3.82 19.41
CA VAL A 366 1.92 -3.89 19.13
C VAL A 366 2.49 -2.49 19.28
N LEU A 367 3.32 -2.29 20.30
CA LEU A 367 4.07 -1.05 20.52
C LEU A 367 5.49 -1.21 19.97
N TRP A 368 6.01 -0.18 19.32
CA TRP A 368 7.44 -0.11 18.98
C TRP A 368 7.95 1.33 18.93
N TYR A 369 9.28 1.45 18.96
CA TYR A 369 9.97 2.72 18.80
C TYR A 369 10.80 2.73 17.51
N GLU A 370 10.64 3.79 16.72
CA GLU A 370 11.35 4.04 15.46
C GLU A 370 12.39 5.15 15.67
N PRO A 371 13.70 4.86 15.57
CA PRO A 371 14.76 5.79 15.97
C PRO A 371 15.09 6.89 14.94
N THR A 372 14.67 6.77 13.66
CA THR A 372 14.99 7.76 12.63
C THR A 372 14.29 9.08 12.91
N PHE A 373 13.01 9.03 13.28
CA PHE A 373 12.19 10.19 13.58
C PHE A 373 11.78 10.28 15.05
N SER A 374 12.34 9.43 15.91
CA SER A 374 11.96 9.30 17.32
C SER A 374 10.45 9.16 17.50
N THR A 375 9.89 8.13 16.89
CA THR A 375 8.44 7.91 16.85
C THR A 375 8.04 6.71 17.69
N LEU A 376 7.04 6.88 18.55
CA LEU A 376 6.33 5.76 19.16
C LEU A 376 5.15 5.39 18.29
N HIS A 377 5.04 4.11 17.96
CA HIS A 377 3.95 3.58 17.17
C HIS A 377 3.14 2.57 17.96
N LEU A 378 1.82 2.61 17.81
CA LEU A 378 0.91 1.64 18.39
C LEU A 378 -0.04 1.13 17.30
N ALA A 379 0.06 -0.15 16.97
CA ALA A 379 -0.82 -0.79 15.99
C ALA A 379 -1.65 -1.91 16.64
N PRO A 380 -2.88 -2.17 16.18
CA PRO A 380 -3.59 -3.38 16.54
C PRO A 380 -2.87 -4.61 15.94
N LEU A 381 -2.85 -5.71 16.68
CA LEU A 381 -2.27 -6.97 16.26
C LEU A 381 -3.06 -7.60 15.10
N SER A 382 -4.39 -7.50 15.19
CA SER A 382 -5.34 -7.92 14.16
C SER A 382 -6.48 -6.91 14.02
N VAL A 383 -6.95 -6.75 12.79
CA VAL A 383 -8.10 -5.90 12.42
C VAL A 383 -9.26 -6.73 11.86
N SER A 384 -9.10 -8.05 11.74
CA SER A 384 -10.04 -8.96 11.07
C SER A 384 -11.42 -8.94 11.70
N HIS A 385 -11.53 -8.81 13.03
CA HIS A 385 -12.81 -8.71 13.72
C HIS A 385 -13.55 -7.41 13.37
N ILE A 386 -12.83 -6.29 13.31
CA ILE A 386 -13.42 -4.99 12.98
C ILE A 386 -13.87 -4.98 11.52
N LEU A 387 -13.03 -5.49 10.61
CA LEU A 387 -13.41 -5.68 9.20
C LEU A 387 -14.65 -6.57 9.06
N ARG A 388 -14.75 -7.66 9.83
CA ARG A 388 -15.94 -8.52 9.82
C ARG A 388 -17.20 -7.74 10.18
N SER A 389 -17.20 -7.09 11.35
CA SER A 389 -18.39 -6.41 11.88
C SER A 389 -18.80 -5.16 11.10
N ASN A 390 -17.84 -4.44 10.52
CA ASN A 390 -18.09 -3.11 9.93
C ASN A 390 -18.01 -3.10 8.40
N LEU A 391 -17.56 -4.18 7.77
CA LEU A 391 -17.51 -4.32 6.30
C LEU A 391 -18.24 -5.58 5.83
N LEU A 392 -17.85 -6.76 6.32
CA LEU A 392 -18.33 -8.04 5.78
C LEU A 392 -19.81 -8.29 6.09
N THR A 393 -20.30 -7.91 7.27
CA THR A 393 -21.75 -8.04 7.57
C THR A 393 -22.63 -6.99 6.90
N GLN A 394 -22.03 -5.91 6.39
CA GLN A 394 -22.75 -4.73 5.88
C GLN A 394 -22.88 -4.73 4.35
N THR A 395 -21.83 -5.13 3.64
CA THR A 395 -21.79 -5.04 2.17
C THR A 395 -21.10 -6.27 1.55
N PRO A 396 -21.55 -6.75 0.38
CA PRO A 396 -20.83 -7.77 -0.38
C PRO A 396 -19.43 -7.27 -0.69
N VAL A 397 -18.46 -8.18 -0.55
CA VAL A 397 -17.04 -7.87 -0.76
C VAL A 397 -16.49 -8.82 -1.81
N ILE A 398 -15.94 -8.23 -2.87
CA ILE A 398 -15.23 -8.92 -3.93
C ILE A 398 -13.75 -8.61 -3.76
N ALA A 399 -12.99 -9.55 -3.23
CA ALA A 399 -11.54 -9.43 -3.06
C ALA A 399 -10.82 -10.13 -4.22
N THR A 400 -9.98 -9.40 -4.94
CA THR A 400 -9.24 -9.96 -6.09
C THR A 400 -7.76 -9.63 -6.05
N SER A 401 -6.94 -10.55 -6.52
CA SER A 401 -5.51 -10.34 -6.77
C SER A 401 -4.94 -11.43 -7.67
N ALA A 402 -3.74 -11.21 -8.20
CA ALA A 402 -2.97 -12.25 -8.87
C ALA A 402 -2.49 -13.37 -7.93
N THR A 403 -2.45 -13.09 -6.62
CA THR A 403 -1.83 -13.99 -5.63
C THR A 403 -2.63 -13.94 -4.31
N LEU A 404 -3.74 -14.67 -4.25
CA LEU A 404 -4.55 -14.86 -3.05
C LEU A 404 -4.33 -16.22 -2.39
N THR A 405 -3.94 -17.24 -3.16
CA THR A 405 -3.66 -18.58 -2.65
C THR A 405 -2.22 -18.68 -2.17
N VAL A 406 -2.03 -19.27 -0.99
CA VAL A 406 -0.70 -19.71 -0.52
C VAL A 406 -0.74 -21.23 -0.42
N GLY A 407 0.11 -21.92 -1.17
CA GLY A 407 -0.09 -23.34 -1.43
C GLY A 407 -1.32 -23.56 -2.32
N ASN A 408 -2.30 -24.34 -1.86
CA ASN A 408 -3.47 -24.76 -2.64
C ASN A 408 -4.82 -24.21 -2.11
N GLY A 409 -4.85 -23.12 -1.34
CA GLY A 409 -6.10 -22.65 -0.74
C GLY A 409 -6.16 -21.16 -0.38
N PHE A 410 -7.38 -20.66 -0.17
CA PHE A 410 -7.71 -19.27 0.14
C PHE A 410 -7.81 -18.97 1.64
N ASP A 411 -7.93 -19.99 2.49
CA ASP A 411 -8.27 -19.89 3.91
C ASP A 411 -7.41 -18.90 4.69
N SER A 412 -6.09 -18.90 4.46
CA SER A 412 -5.17 -18.02 5.18
C SER A 412 -5.47 -16.55 4.90
N MET A 413 -5.70 -16.21 3.64
CA MET A 413 -6.04 -14.83 3.24
C MET A 413 -7.46 -14.47 3.66
N ALA A 414 -8.40 -15.41 3.50
CA ALA A 414 -9.80 -15.23 3.88
C ALA A 414 -9.94 -14.89 5.38
N LYS A 415 -9.31 -15.70 6.25
CA LYS A 415 -9.27 -15.45 7.71
C LYS A 415 -8.58 -14.14 8.05
N SER A 416 -7.54 -13.77 7.31
CA SER A 416 -6.83 -12.51 7.52
C SER A 416 -7.76 -11.31 7.26
N ILE A 417 -8.49 -11.29 6.14
CA ILE A 417 -9.45 -10.23 5.81
C ILE A 417 -10.64 -10.21 6.80
N GLY A 418 -11.00 -11.36 7.37
CA GLY A 418 -12.02 -11.46 8.40
C GLY A 418 -13.17 -12.41 8.08
N PHE A 419 -13.17 -13.04 6.89
CA PHE A 419 -14.14 -14.06 6.51
C PHE A 419 -14.12 -15.25 7.48
N ILE A 420 -15.25 -15.96 7.56
CA ILE A 420 -15.38 -17.20 8.32
C ILE A 420 -15.21 -18.35 7.33
N VAL A 421 -14.32 -19.30 7.64
CA VAL A 421 -14.00 -20.44 6.75
C VAL A 421 -14.11 -21.74 7.54
N GLY A 422 -14.85 -22.70 7.00
CA GLY A 422 -15.17 -23.99 7.64
C GLY A 422 -16.42 -23.95 8.52
N ASP A 423 -16.74 -25.06 9.19
CA ASP A 423 -17.96 -25.29 9.98
C ASP A 423 -18.02 -24.51 11.33
N THR A 424 -17.34 -23.37 11.44
CA THR A 424 -17.28 -22.58 12.69
C THR A 424 -18.36 -21.50 12.78
N SER A 425 -19.48 -21.66 12.09
CA SER A 425 -20.59 -20.68 12.09
C SER A 425 -21.48 -20.86 13.34
N ASP A 426 -21.04 -20.35 14.48
CA ASP A 426 -21.85 -20.26 15.72
C ASP A 426 -22.52 -18.87 15.88
N GLN A 427 -22.61 -18.06 14.82
CA GLN A 427 -23.19 -16.71 14.89
C GLN A 427 -24.59 -16.66 14.27
N ASP A 428 -25.57 -16.18 15.05
CA ASP A 428 -26.89 -15.81 14.57
C ASP A 428 -26.75 -14.57 13.66
N VAL A 429 -26.68 -14.79 12.35
CA VAL A 429 -26.72 -13.69 11.36
C VAL A 429 -28.15 -13.15 11.32
N GLN A 430 -28.30 -11.83 11.49
CA GLN A 430 -29.62 -11.20 11.39
C GLN A 430 -30.15 -11.27 9.95
N GLU A 431 -31.48 -11.27 9.74
CA GLU A 431 -32.08 -11.40 8.40
C GLU A 431 -31.58 -10.37 7.38
N ASP A 432 -31.15 -9.18 7.83
CA ASP A 432 -30.67 -8.08 6.99
C ASP A 432 -29.12 -8.01 6.86
N GLU A 433 -28.38 -8.86 7.59
CA GLU A 433 -26.91 -8.89 7.54
C GLU A 433 -26.39 -9.89 6.50
N ILE A 434 -25.23 -9.60 5.93
CA ILE A 434 -24.54 -10.53 5.02
C ILE A 434 -23.71 -11.49 5.85
N ASP A 435 -23.90 -12.79 5.66
CA ASP A 435 -23.13 -13.81 6.35
C ASP A 435 -21.66 -13.81 5.88
N PRO A 436 -20.67 -13.52 6.76
CA PRO A 436 -19.25 -13.56 6.42
C PRO A 436 -18.74 -14.96 6.05
N SER A 437 -19.54 -16.02 6.26
CA SER A 437 -19.27 -17.40 5.84
C SER A 437 -19.80 -17.71 4.44
N ASN A 438 -20.70 -16.88 3.89
CA ASN A 438 -21.19 -16.97 2.52
C ASN A 438 -20.14 -16.41 1.54
N LEU A 439 -19.00 -17.11 1.49
CA LEU A 439 -17.83 -16.79 0.69
C LEU A 439 -17.64 -17.82 -0.43
N GLN A 440 -17.72 -17.36 -1.67
CA GLN A 440 -17.26 -18.12 -2.82
C GLN A 440 -15.77 -17.84 -3.06
N THR A 441 -15.02 -18.89 -3.42
CA THR A 441 -13.62 -18.75 -3.85
C THR A 441 -13.47 -19.25 -5.27
N LEU A 442 -12.62 -18.59 -6.06
CA LEU A 442 -12.40 -18.89 -7.47
C LEU A 442 -10.95 -18.61 -7.86
N ASP A 443 -10.29 -19.53 -8.56
CA ASP A 443 -9.00 -19.29 -9.20
C ASP A 443 -9.18 -19.46 -10.71
N VAL A 444 -9.09 -18.35 -11.45
CA VAL A 444 -9.24 -18.35 -12.92
C VAL A 444 -7.90 -18.51 -13.65
N GLY A 445 -6.82 -18.72 -12.91
CA GLY A 445 -5.48 -18.94 -13.45
C GLY A 445 -4.92 -17.73 -14.21
N SER A 446 -3.99 -18.03 -15.13
CA SER A 446 -3.35 -17.06 -16.02
C SER A 446 -3.42 -17.57 -17.45
N PRO A 447 -3.53 -16.68 -18.46
CA PRO A 447 -3.54 -17.08 -19.87
C PRO A 447 -2.15 -17.51 -20.39
N PHE A 448 -1.09 -17.41 -19.58
CA PHE A 448 0.29 -17.63 -20.01
C PHE A 448 0.74 -19.09 -19.85
N ASP A 449 1.57 -19.54 -20.78
CA ASP A 449 2.19 -20.87 -20.76
C ASP A 449 3.57 -20.79 -20.11
N PHE A 450 3.60 -20.57 -18.79
CA PHE A 450 4.84 -20.34 -18.04
C PHE A 450 5.89 -21.43 -18.25
N ALA A 451 5.48 -22.70 -18.39
CA ALA A 451 6.40 -23.82 -18.56
C ALA A 451 7.21 -23.73 -19.86
N ASN A 452 6.58 -23.25 -20.94
CA ASN A 452 7.25 -23.03 -22.24
C ASN A 452 7.80 -21.61 -22.39
N GLN A 453 7.35 -20.67 -21.57
CA GLN A 453 7.77 -19.27 -21.65
C GLN A 453 9.01 -18.94 -20.83
N GLY A 454 9.24 -19.61 -19.70
CA GLY A 454 10.37 -19.24 -18.86
C GLY A 454 10.99 -20.34 -18.03
N VAL A 455 12.20 -20.05 -17.56
CA VAL A 455 13.03 -20.93 -16.76
C VAL A 455 13.11 -20.39 -15.33
N LEU A 456 12.91 -21.25 -14.34
CA LEU A 456 13.24 -20.97 -12.95
C LEU A 456 14.60 -21.61 -12.62
N TYR A 457 15.63 -20.77 -12.56
CA TYR A 457 16.96 -21.15 -12.16
C TYR A 457 17.13 -21.07 -10.64
N VAL A 458 17.56 -22.18 -10.05
CA VAL A 458 17.82 -22.28 -8.61
C VAL A 458 19.14 -23.02 -8.35
N PRO A 459 20.25 -22.28 -8.16
CA PRO A 459 21.56 -22.87 -7.88
C PRO A 459 21.61 -23.55 -6.51
N LYS A 460 21.87 -24.86 -6.50
CA LYS A 460 22.10 -25.62 -5.26
C LYS A 460 23.50 -25.46 -4.67
N HIS A 461 24.44 -25.03 -5.50
CA HIS A 461 25.87 -24.95 -5.17
C HIS A 461 26.25 -23.64 -4.46
N LEU A 462 25.38 -22.62 -4.53
CA LEU A 462 25.61 -21.36 -3.85
C LEU A 462 25.48 -21.50 -2.32
N PRO A 463 26.30 -20.75 -1.55
CA PRO A 463 26.22 -20.74 -0.10
C PRO A 463 24.86 -20.23 0.38
N GLU A 464 24.37 -20.74 1.52
CA GLU A 464 23.16 -20.21 2.15
C GLU A 464 23.39 -18.74 2.57
N PRO A 465 22.39 -17.85 2.39
CA PRO A 465 22.52 -16.46 2.83
C PRO A 465 22.82 -16.34 4.32
N SER A 466 23.83 -15.52 4.66
CA SER A 466 24.24 -15.26 6.04
C SER A 466 23.94 -13.82 6.47
N ARG A 467 24.16 -13.52 7.76
CA ARG A 467 24.03 -12.15 8.30
C ARG A 467 25.17 -11.23 7.86
N GLU A 468 26.28 -11.77 7.34
CA GLU A 468 27.48 -10.99 7.01
C GLU A 468 27.32 -10.19 5.70
N GLY A 469 26.40 -10.59 4.83
CA GLY A 469 26.12 -9.90 3.58
C GLY A 469 25.79 -10.86 2.45
N THR A 470 25.84 -10.37 1.21
CA THR A 470 25.75 -11.20 0.01
C THR A 470 27.11 -11.84 -0.24
N ALA A 471 27.16 -13.17 -0.37
CA ALA A 471 28.41 -13.90 -0.59
C ALA A 471 29.01 -13.53 -1.97
N PRO A 472 30.35 -13.44 -2.11
CA PRO A 472 30.98 -13.12 -3.39
C PRO A 472 30.55 -14.03 -4.55
N GLN A 473 30.37 -15.33 -4.28
CA GLN A 473 29.92 -16.31 -5.29
C GLN A 473 28.53 -15.98 -5.85
N VAL A 474 27.65 -15.41 -5.04
CA VAL A 474 26.31 -14.97 -5.48
C VAL A 474 26.43 -13.77 -6.42
N LEU A 475 27.34 -12.84 -6.12
CA LEU A 475 27.57 -11.65 -6.95
C LEU A 475 28.26 -12.00 -8.28
N GLU A 476 29.23 -12.90 -8.24
CA GLU A 476 29.89 -13.45 -9.43
C GLU A 476 28.88 -14.13 -10.36
N GLU A 477 28.03 -15.00 -9.79
CA GLU A 477 27.00 -15.68 -10.57
C GLU A 477 25.94 -14.72 -11.12
N LEU A 478 25.55 -13.69 -10.35
CA LEU A 478 24.68 -12.62 -10.83
C LEU A 478 25.29 -11.89 -12.04
N GLY A 479 26.59 -11.56 -11.98
CA GLY A 479 27.32 -10.91 -13.08
C GLY A 479 27.32 -11.75 -14.35
N GLU A 480 27.60 -13.06 -14.25
CA GLU A 480 27.58 -13.96 -15.40
C GLU A 480 26.19 -14.11 -16.05
N LEU A 481 25.14 -14.15 -15.23
CA LEU A 481 23.76 -14.19 -15.74
C LEU A 481 23.40 -12.88 -16.45
N ILE A 482 23.79 -11.73 -15.90
CA ILE A 482 23.55 -10.41 -16.51
C ILE A 482 24.28 -10.27 -17.85
N ASP A 483 25.54 -10.70 -17.91
CA ASP A 483 26.32 -10.69 -19.15
C ASP A 483 25.67 -11.58 -20.23
N ALA A 484 25.28 -12.81 -19.87
CA ALA A 484 24.57 -13.71 -20.78
C ALA A 484 23.24 -13.12 -21.29
N ALA A 485 22.54 -12.38 -20.43
CA ALA A 485 21.32 -11.66 -20.79
C ALA A 485 21.58 -10.35 -21.59
N GLY A 486 22.83 -9.92 -21.75
CA GLY A 486 23.17 -8.65 -22.39
C GLY A 486 22.64 -7.43 -21.65
N GLY A 487 22.54 -7.51 -20.32
CA GLY A 487 21.72 -6.61 -19.52
C GLY A 487 20.32 -7.16 -19.34
N ARG A 488 19.28 -6.35 -19.58
CA ARG A 488 17.85 -6.72 -19.54
C ARG A 488 17.44 -7.43 -18.26
N THR A 489 18.00 -6.95 -17.17
CA THR A 489 17.90 -7.61 -15.87
C THR A 489 17.24 -6.70 -14.84
N LEU A 490 16.16 -7.19 -14.25
CA LEU A 490 15.61 -6.65 -13.01
C LEU A 490 16.16 -7.47 -11.84
N ALA A 491 17.06 -6.87 -11.05
CA ALA A 491 17.65 -7.51 -9.88
C ALA A 491 17.01 -6.98 -8.58
N LEU A 492 16.34 -7.89 -7.89
CA LEU A 492 15.51 -7.66 -6.73
C LEU A 492 16.24 -8.14 -5.46
N PHE A 493 16.53 -7.19 -4.57
CA PHE A 493 17.26 -7.45 -3.34
C PHE A 493 16.36 -7.33 -2.11
N SER A 494 16.57 -8.19 -1.12
CA SER A 494 15.85 -8.10 0.16
C SER A 494 16.40 -7.01 1.10
N SER A 495 17.53 -6.37 0.77
CA SER A 495 18.16 -5.35 1.62
C SER A 495 18.99 -4.33 0.83
N TRP A 496 19.09 -3.11 1.35
CA TRP A 496 19.95 -2.05 0.80
C TRP A 496 21.43 -2.45 0.76
N ARG A 497 21.91 -3.18 1.77
CA ARG A 497 23.28 -3.72 1.79
C ARG A 497 23.54 -4.64 0.60
N GLY A 498 22.54 -5.43 0.19
CA GLY A 498 22.61 -6.27 -1.00
C GLY A 498 22.71 -5.46 -2.30
N VAL A 499 21.88 -4.41 -2.43
CA VAL A 499 21.93 -3.49 -3.58
C VAL A 499 23.30 -2.82 -3.70
N GLU A 500 23.81 -2.27 -2.61
CA GLU A 500 25.11 -1.57 -2.57
C GLU A 500 26.27 -2.51 -2.91
N ALA A 501 26.27 -3.73 -2.37
CA ALA A 501 27.29 -4.74 -2.68
C ALA A 501 27.25 -5.18 -4.14
N ALA A 502 26.05 -5.37 -4.71
CA ALA A 502 25.88 -5.72 -6.11
C ALA A 502 26.28 -4.58 -7.05
N ASP A 503 25.88 -3.34 -6.77
CA ASP A 503 26.28 -2.16 -7.57
C ASP A 503 27.80 -2.04 -7.66
N LEU A 504 28.50 -2.14 -6.51
CA LEU A 504 29.96 -2.06 -6.45
C LEU A 504 30.62 -3.18 -7.28
N HIS A 505 30.15 -4.41 -7.12
CA HIS A 505 30.70 -5.57 -7.84
C HIS A 505 30.43 -5.49 -9.35
N LEU A 506 29.18 -5.24 -9.75
CA LEU A 506 28.75 -5.21 -11.14
C LEU A 506 29.40 -4.09 -11.94
N ARG A 507 29.63 -2.91 -11.33
CA ARG A 507 30.41 -1.83 -11.94
C ARG A 507 31.85 -2.21 -12.28
N THR A 508 32.40 -3.21 -11.58
CA THR A 508 33.75 -3.72 -11.82
C THR A 508 33.74 -4.79 -12.91
N VAL A 509 32.88 -5.80 -12.79
CA VAL A 509 32.91 -6.97 -13.68
C VAL A 509 32.22 -6.74 -15.03
N LEU A 510 31.33 -5.75 -15.13
CA LEU A 510 30.65 -5.39 -16.38
C LEU A 510 31.21 -4.12 -17.03
N ALA A 511 32.34 -3.59 -16.55
CA ALA A 511 32.87 -2.28 -16.94
C ALA A 511 33.13 -2.13 -18.46
N ASP A 512 33.57 -3.23 -19.11
CA ASP A 512 33.91 -3.26 -20.53
C ASP A 512 32.71 -3.64 -21.43
N LEU A 513 31.56 -3.95 -20.84
CA LEU A 513 30.34 -4.31 -21.56
C LEU A 513 29.47 -3.07 -21.79
N PRO A 514 28.69 -3.01 -22.88
CA PRO A 514 27.77 -1.91 -23.14
C PRO A 514 26.50 -1.99 -22.26
N ILE A 515 26.65 -2.29 -20.96
CA ILE A 515 25.54 -2.50 -20.03
C ILE A 515 25.41 -1.30 -19.08
N LYS A 516 24.26 -0.64 -19.08
CA LYS A 516 23.99 0.48 -18.16
C LYS A 516 23.42 -0.02 -16.84
N ILE A 517 23.94 0.49 -15.72
CA ILE A 517 23.49 0.11 -14.38
C ILE A 517 22.67 1.24 -13.76
N PHE A 518 21.35 1.02 -13.65
CA PHE A 518 20.45 1.84 -12.84
C PHE A 518 20.33 1.24 -11.45
N THR A 519 20.70 2.02 -10.43
CA THR A 519 20.68 1.57 -9.04
C THR A 519 19.75 2.47 -8.26
N GLN A 520 18.71 1.87 -7.68
CA GLN A 520 17.81 2.56 -6.78
C GLN A 520 18.58 3.09 -5.56
N LYS A 521 18.32 4.34 -5.16
CA LYS A 521 18.80 4.94 -3.92
C LYS A 521 17.66 5.18 -2.95
N ARG A 522 18.00 5.37 -1.67
CA ARG A 522 17.01 5.67 -0.63
C ARG A 522 16.31 7.00 -0.93
N GLY A 523 14.99 6.96 -1.01
CA GLY A 523 14.15 8.13 -1.32
C GLY A 523 13.85 8.32 -2.80
N ASP A 524 14.42 7.52 -3.71
CA ASP A 524 14.10 7.61 -5.12
C ASP A 524 12.64 7.23 -5.40
N ALA A 525 12.01 7.97 -6.31
CA ALA A 525 10.75 7.57 -6.90
C ALA A 525 10.98 6.36 -7.84
N VAL A 526 10.19 5.30 -7.64
CA VAL A 526 10.32 4.05 -8.41
C VAL A 526 9.94 4.23 -9.89
N GLY A 527 8.84 4.95 -10.17
CA GLY A 527 8.30 5.10 -11.53
C GLY A 527 9.34 5.59 -12.56
N PRO A 528 10.05 6.71 -12.33
CA PRO A 528 11.08 7.19 -13.25
C PRO A 528 12.26 6.22 -13.47
N LEU A 529 12.62 5.41 -12.47
CA LEU A 529 13.68 4.40 -12.60
C LEU A 529 13.21 3.25 -13.50
N VAL A 530 11.97 2.78 -13.30
CA VAL A 530 11.34 1.75 -14.12
C VAL A 530 11.19 2.22 -15.56
N GLU A 531 10.79 3.46 -15.79
CA GLU A 531 10.65 4.02 -17.14
C GLU A 531 12.00 4.10 -17.88
N LYS A 532 13.08 4.50 -17.19
CA LYS A 532 14.43 4.49 -17.76
C LYS A 532 14.90 3.10 -18.14
N PHE A 533 14.67 2.12 -17.24
CA PHE A 533 15.00 0.72 -17.47
C PHE A 533 14.20 0.15 -18.64
N ALA A 534 12.89 0.41 -18.71
CA ALA A 534 12.02 -0.08 -19.76
C ALA A 534 12.40 0.42 -21.16
N LYS A 535 13.00 1.62 -21.26
CA LYS A 535 13.44 2.22 -22.54
C LYS A 535 14.83 1.78 -23.00
N ASP A 536 15.56 0.98 -22.22
CA ASP A 536 16.94 0.62 -22.51
C ASP A 536 17.17 -0.89 -22.36
N GLU A 537 17.08 -1.59 -23.50
CA GLU A 537 17.32 -3.03 -23.65
C GLU A 537 18.77 -3.46 -23.41
N THR A 538 19.66 -2.54 -23.03
CA THR A 538 21.03 -2.86 -22.61
C THR A 538 21.27 -2.48 -21.16
N SER A 539 20.21 -2.26 -20.39
CA SER A 539 20.33 -1.80 -19.01
C SER A 539 19.95 -2.88 -17.98
N ILE A 540 20.37 -2.65 -16.74
CA ILE A 540 19.91 -3.39 -15.57
C ILE A 540 19.34 -2.42 -14.53
N LEU A 541 18.37 -2.89 -13.76
CA LEU A 541 17.80 -2.16 -12.64
C LEU A 541 18.00 -2.94 -11.34
N LEU A 542 18.77 -2.38 -10.41
CA LEU A 542 18.99 -2.91 -9.07
C LEU A 542 18.11 -2.17 -8.07
N GLY A 543 17.37 -2.89 -7.23
CA GLY A 543 16.65 -2.24 -6.12
C GLY A 543 16.02 -3.18 -5.10
N THR A 544 15.33 -2.57 -4.14
CA THR A 544 14.78 -3.26 -2.96
C THR A 544 13.31 -3.66 -3.14
N MET A 545 12.63 -4.06 -2.06
CA MET A 545 11.23 -4.46 -2.01
C MET A 545 10.26 -3.54 -2.77
N SER A 546 10.52 -2.24 -2.84
CA SER A 546 9.69 -1.30 -3.61
C SER A 546 9.65 -1.56 -5.13
N LEU A 547 10.61 -2.32 -5.69
CA LEU A 547 10.61 -2.76 -7.09
C LEU A 547 9.88 -4.10 -7.32
N TRP A 548 9.48 -4.80 -6.26
CA TRP A 548 8.81 -6.10 -6.37
C TRP A 548 7.34 -5.96 -6.77
N GLN A 549 6.77 -4.78 -6.53
CA GLN A 549 5.34 -4.49 -6.68
C GLN A 549 5.11 -3.33 -7.66
N GLY A 550 4.04 -3.42 -8.45
CA GLY A 550 3.60 -2.31 -9.32
C GLY A 550 4.55 -1.95 -10.46
N VAL A 551 5.55 -2.78 -10.75
CA VAL A 551 6.49 -2.59 -11.86
C VAL A 551 6.03 -3.40 -13.08
N ASP A 552 5.89 -2.72 -14.21
CA ASP A 552 5.57 -3.32 -15.51
C ASP A 552 6.57 -2.79 -16.54
N VAL A 553 7.33 -3.67 -17.18
CA VAL A 553 8.47 -3.31 -18.08
C VAL A 553 8.31 -4.03 -19.41
N PRO A 554 7.25 -3.76 -20.17
CA PRO A 554 6.86 -4.57 -21.33
C PRO A 554 7.99 -4.72 -22.36
N GLY A 555 7.95 -5.81 -23.12
CA GLY A 555 8.90 -6.09 -24.19
C GLY A 555 10.23 -6.69 -23.71
N ASP A 556 11.24 -6.56 -24.55
CA ASP A 556 12.50 -7.29 -24.42
C ASP A 556 13.44 -6.69 -23.36
N SER A 557 13.14 -5.51 -22.81
CA SER A 557 13.98 -4.86 -21.78
C SER A 557 14.12 -5.66 -20.48
N CYS A 558 13.31 -6.69 -20.24
CA CYS A 558 13.41 -7.53 -19.03
C CYS A 558 13.21 -9.02 -19.34
N ILE A 559 14.31 -9.73 -19.63
CA ILE A 559 14.33 -11.18 -19.84
C ILE A 559 14.94 -11.96 -18.67
N LEU A 560 15.56 -11.26 -17.72
CA LEU A 560 16.10 -11.85 -16.50
C LEU A 560 15.53 -11.13 -15.27
N VAL A 561 14.86 -11.89 -14.40
CA VAL A 561 14.54 -11.43 -13.04
C VAL A 561 15.44 -12.17 -12.06
N ALA A 562 16.35 -11.47 -11.40
CA ALA A 562 17.24 -12.04 -10.41
C ALA A 562 16.79 -11.67 -9.00
N ILE A 563 16.71 -12.65 -8.10
CA ILE A 563 16.34 -12.48 -6.69
C ILE A 563 17.51 -12.97 -5.84
N ASP A 564 18.08 -12.08 -5.02
CA ASP A 564 19.28 -12.39 -4.25
C ASP A 564 19.03 -13.42 -3.13
N ARG A 565 17.88 -13.32 -2.47
CA ARG A 565 17.48 -14.22 -1.39
C ARG A 565 15.97 -14.31 -1.20
N ILE A 566 15.51 -15.36 -0.53
CA ILE A 566 14.11 -15.51 -0.14
C ILE A 566 13.71 -14.32 0.76
N PRO A 567 12.67 -13.55 0.40
CA PRO A 567 12.28 -12.30 1.05
C PRO A 567 11.46 -12.56 2.33
N PHE A 568 12.08 -13.20 3.32
CA PHE A 568 11.43 -13.34 4.64
C PHE A 568 11.25 -11.96 5.30
N PRO A 569 10.13 -11.75 6.03
CA PRO A 569 9.95 -10.57 6.87
C PRO A 569 11.15 -10.39 7.80
N ARG A 570 11.59 -9.15 7.97
CA ARG A 570 12.74 -8.90 8.82
C ARG A 570 12.35 -9.09 10.30
N PRO A 571 13.23 -9.63 11.15
CA PRO A 571 12.91 -9.84 12.57
C PRO A 571 12.56 -8.55 13.33
N ASP A 572 13.06 -7.40 12.86
CA ASP A 572 12.79 -6.06 13.40
C ASP A 572 11.46 -5.47 12.94
N GLU A 573 10.69 -6.14 12.07
CA GLU A 573 9.33 -5.72 11.68
C GLU A 573 8.35 -5.99 12.83
N PRO A 574 7.91 -4.97 13.58
CA PRO A 574 7.32 -5.19 14.91
C PRO A 574 5.98 -5.92 14.86
N VAL A 575 5.12 -5.55 13.92
CA VAL A 575 3.78 -6.14 13.74
C VAL A 575 3.91 -7.61 13.28
N MET A 576 4.81 -7.89 12.34
CA MET A 576 5.02 -9.26 11.85
C MET A 576 5.60 -10.16 12.93
N SER A 577 6.59 -9.66 13.67
CA SER A 577 7.18 -10.36 14.82
C SER A 577 6.13 -10.64 15.90
N ALA A 578 5.23 -9.68 16.16
CA ALA A 578 4.11 -9.88 17.09
C ALA A 578 3.10 -10.94 16.63
N ARG A 579 2.70 -10.92 15.37
CA ARG A 579 1.81 -11.96 14.80
C ARG A 579 2.46 -13.34 14.86
N ALA A 580 3.75 -13.45 14.54
CA ALA A 580 4.49 -14.71 14.62
C ALA A 580 4.55 -15.23 16.08
N ALA A 581 4.88 -14.37 17.03
CA ALA A 581 4.91 -14.73 18.45
C ALA A 581 3.52 -15.15 18.98
N GLN A 582 2.44 -14.50 18.53
CA GLN A 582 1.08 -14.89 18.89
C GLN A 582 0.75 -16.30 18.37
N ALA A 583 1.09 -16.59 17.11
CA ALA A 583 0.90 -17.90 16.52
C ALA A 583 1.68 -18.99 17.28
N ASP A 584 2.94 -18.72 17.65
CA ASP A 584 3.76 -19.63 18.46
C ASP A 584 3.13 -19.86 19.85
N SER A 585 2.65 -18.80 20.51
CA SER A 585 2.01 -18.90 21.83
C SER A 585 0.69 -19.68 21.83
N SER A 586 0.02 -19.73 20.68
CA SER A 586 -1.23 -20.47 20.47
C SER A 586 -1.00 -21.93 20.03
N GLY A 587 0.24 -22.44 20.14
CA GLY A 587 0.62 -23.81 19.79
C GLY A 587 0.83 -24.05 18.28
N GLY A 588 0.81 -22.98 17.48
CA GLY A 588 1.13 -23.00 16.05
C GLY A 588 2.61 -22.78 15.78
N SER A 589 2.93 -22.44 14.53
CA SER A 589 4.27 -21.98 14.14
C SER A 589 4.15 -20.64 13.43
N GLY A 590 4.65 -19.57 14.04
CA GLY A 590 4.69 -18.22 13.48
C GLY A 590 5.48 -18.17 12.19
N PHE A 591 6.55 -18.96 12.07
CA PHE A 591 7.27 -19.11 10.80
C PHE A 591 6.36 -19.67 9.69
N MET A 592 5.63 -20.75 9.95
CA MET A 592 4.78 -21.40 8.94
C MET A 592 3.50 -20.62 8.64
N GLN A 593 2.93 -19.92 9.62
CA GLN A 593 1.64 -19.23 9.50
C GLN A 593 1.78 -17.76 9.07
N ILE A 594 2.91 -17.11 9.36
CA ILE A 594 3.12 -15.68 9.12
C ILE A 594 4.29 -15.44 8.15
N SER A 595 5.50 -15.89 8.50
CA SER A 595 6.70 -15.55 7.72
C SER A 595 6.75 -16.22 6.34
N LEU A 596 6.42 -17.51 6.26
CA LEU A 596 6.47 -18.29 5.03
C LEU A 596 5.42 -17.85 3.99
N PRO A 597 4.14 -17.66 4.34
CA PRO A 597 3.13 -17.16 3.40
C PRO A 597 3.49 -15.79 2.82
N ARG A 598 4.04 -14.89 3.64
CA ARG A 598 4.49 -13.56 3.17
C ARG A 598 5.67 -13.69 2.19
N ALA A 599 6.65 -14.53 2.48
CA ALA A 599 7.76 -14.77 1.56
C ALA A 599 7.30 -15.40 0.25
N ALA A 600 6.35 -16.35 0.30
CA ALA A 600 5.74 -16.99 -0.86
C ALA A 600 5.03 -15.97 -1.76
N LEU A 601 4.22 -15.09 -1.15
CA LEU A 601 3.53 -14.00 -1.83
C LEU A 601 4.50 -13.06 -2.54
N LEU A 602 5.55 -12.61 -1.84
CA LEU A 602 6.55 -11.71 -2.42
C LEU A 602 7.31 -12.39 -3.57
N LEU A 603 7.70 -13.66 -3.43
CA LEU A 603 8.32 -14.42 -4.53
C LEU A 603 7.38 -14.55 -5.73
N ALA A 604 6.11 -14.87 -5.53
CA ALA A 604 5.13 -14.93 -6.61
C ALA A 604 5.04 -13.59 -7.36
N GLN A 605 5.06 -12.47 -6.63
CA GLN A 605 5.04 -11.13 -7.22
C GLN A 605 6.32 -10.75 -7.95
N GLY A 606 7.49 -11.10 -7.39
CA GLY A 606 8.79 -10.84 -8.01
C GLY A 606 8.96 -11.67 -9.29
N THR A 607 8.64 -12.95 -9.23
CA THR A 607 8.72 -13.87 -10.38
C THR A 607 7.69 -13.56 -11.47
N GLY A 608 6.49 -13.10 -11.09
CA GLY A 608 5.45 -12.65 -12.01
C GLY A 608 5.80 -11.40 -12.83
N ARG A 609 6.96 -10.77 -12.60
CA ARG A 609 7.46 -9.65 -13.42
C ARG A 609 8.07 -10.09 -14.75
N LEU A 610 8.41 -11.38 -14.88
CA LEU A 610 9.08 -11.91 -16.05
C LEU A 610 8.13 -12.03 -17.25
N ILE A 611 6.95 -12.63 -17.06
CA ILE A 611 6.03 -12.99 -18.15
C ILE A 611 4.75 -12.16 -18.03
N ARG A 612 4.55 -11.24 -18.98
CA ARG A 612 3.43 -10.28 -19.02
C ARG A 612 2.67 -10.31 -20.33
N SER A 613 3.24 -10.94 -21.36
CA SER A 613 2.61 -11.22 -22.64
C SER A 613 2.77 -12.69 -23.03
N VAL A 614 2.03 -13.12 -24.05
CA VAL A 614 2.16 -14.47 -24.63
C VAL A 614 3.48 -14.67 -25.39
N GLU A 615 4.16 -13.57 -25.73
CA GLU A 615 5.43 -13.55 -26.46
C GLU A 615 6.63 -13.47 -25.53
N ASP A 616 6.45 -12.97 -24.30
CA ASP A 616 7.52 -12.83 -23.32
C ASP A 616 8.21 -14.18 -23.08
N ARG A 617 9.54 -14.16 -23.05
CA ARG A 617 10.39 -15.30 -22.72
C ARG A 617 11.52 -14.86 -21.79
N GLY A 618 11.93 -15.71 -20.86
CA GLY A 618 13.04 -15.34 -19.99
C GLY A 618 13.37 -16.29 -18.85
N VAL A 619 14.15 -15.81 -17.91
CA VAL A 619 14.66 -16.56 -16.76
C VAL A 619 14.35 -15.81 -15.47
N VAL A 620 13.85 -16.53 -14.48
CA VAL A 620 13.90 -16.13 -13.07
C VAL A 620 15.05 -16.85 -12.40
N ALA A 621 15.99 -16.12 -11.80
CA ALA A 621 17.08 -16.69 -11.02
C ALA A 621 16.88 -16.38 -9.52
N ILE A 622 16.68 -17.41 -8.69
CA ILE A 622 16.63 -17.26 -7.24
C ILE A 622 17.95 -17.75 -6.65
N LEU A 623 18.83 -16.82 -6.30
CA LEU A 623 20.20 -17.09 -5.86
C LEU A 623 20.29 -17.50 -4.37
N ASP A 624 19.33 -18.33 -3.94
CA ASP A 624 19.19 -18.81 -2.56
C ASP A 624 18.99 -20.32 -2.52
N SER A 625 20.05 -21.05 -2.14
CA SER A 625 20.01 -22.52 -2.10
C SER A 625 18.98 -23.08 -1.11
N ARG A 626 18.50 -22.28 -0.13
CA ARG A 626 17.51 -22.70 0.87
C ARG A 626 16.19 -23.14 0.26
N ILE A 627 15.82 -22.60 -0.90
CA ILE A 627 14.58 -22.99 -1.59
C ILE A 627 14.64 -24.46 -2.08
N MET A 628 15.84 -25.04 -2.26
CA MET A 628 16.03 -26.45 -2.58
C MET A 628 16.41 -27.29 -1.36
N THR A 629 17.14 -26.72 -0.41
CA THR A 629 17.70 -27.49 0.72
C THR A 629 16.78 -27.57 1.94
N LYS A 630 15.84 -26.62 2.12
CA LYS A 630 14.93 -26.60 3.28
C LYS A 630 13.55 -27.17 2.94
N ARG A 631 12.91 -27.78 3.94
CA ARG A 631 11.58 -28.43 3.80
C ARG A 631 10.48 -27.48 3.29
N TYR A 632 10.52 -26.21 3.68
CA TYR A 632 9.54 -25.22 3.25
C TYR A 632 9.70 -24.80 1.78
N GLY A 633 10.80 -25.18 1.12
CA GLY A 633 11.09 -24.79 -0.26
C GLY A 633 10.01 -25.22 -1.25
N GLY A 634 9.40 -26.38 -1.04
CA GLY A 634 8.28 -26.86 -1.87
C GLY A 634 7.07 -25.93 -1.84
N VAL A 635 6.76 -25.31 -0.69
CA VAL A 635 5.67 -24.33 -0.57
C VAL A 635 5.97 -23.09 -1.41
N LEU A 636 7.20 -22.57 -1.30
CA LEU A 636 7.64 -21.40 -2.08
C LEU A 636 7.60 -21.68 -3.59
N LEU A 637 8.10 -22.84 -4.02
CA LEU A 637 8.12 -23.27 -5.42
C LEU A 637 6.72 -23.41 -6.01
N ASN A 638 5.74 -23.84 -5.22
CA ASN A 638 4.36 -24.02 -5.66
C ASN A 638 3.55 -22.72 -5.67
N SER A 639 4.02 -21.68 -4.98
CA SER A 639 3.39 -20.35 -5.00
C SER A 639 3.82 -19.48 -6.17
N MET A 640 4.89 -19.84 -6.88
CA MET A 640 5.38 -19.11 -8.06
C MET A 640 4.76 -19.68 -9.34
N PRO A 641 4.76 -18.93 -10.46
CA PRO A 641 4.36 -19.46 -11.75
C PRO A 641 5.11 -20.76 -12.09
N PRO A 642 4.46 -21.74 -12.75
CA PRO A 642 5.01 -23.06 -13.02
C PRO A 642 6.05 -23.05 -14.16
N LEU A 643 7.11 -22.26 -14.00
CA LEU A 643 8.26 -22.15 -14.89
C LEU A 643 9.05 -23.48 -14.93
N TRP A 644 9.73 -23.76 -16.06
CA TRP A 644 10.60 -24.93 -16.17
C TRP A 644 11.80 -24.80 -15.22
N ARG A 645 11.97 -25.76 -14.29
CA ARG A 645 12.93 -25.64 -13.19
C ARG A 645 14.27 -26.30 -13.53
N THR A 646 15.38 -25.62 -13.22
CA THR A 646 16.73 -26.19 -13.35
C THR A 646 17.70 -25.65 -12.29
N SER A 647 18.71 -26.45 -11.96
CA SER A 647 19.88 -26.04 -11.15
C SER A 647 21.17 -26.00 -11.97
N GLU A 648 21.09 -26.25 -13.28
CA GLU A 648 22.24 -26.32 -14.18
C GLU A 648 22.56 -24.94 -14.78
N LYS A 649 23.59 -24.28 -14.25
CA LYS A 649 24.04 -22.95 -14.67
C LYS A 649 24.25 -22.85 -16.19
N ALA A 650 24.91 -23.85 -16.78
CA ALA A 650 25.23 -23.86 -18.21
C ALA A 650 23.98 -23.78 -19.11
N VAL A 651 22.90 -24.47 -18.73
CA VAL A 651 21.64 -24.48 -19.50
C VAL A 651 20.97 -23.10 -19.46
N VAL A 652 21.07 -22.41 -18.32
CA VAL A 652 20.49 -21.08 -18.13
C VAL A 652 21.28 -20.01 -18.88
N LEU A 653 22.61 -20.05 -18.82
CA LEU A 653 23.47 -19.14 -19.58
C LEU A 653 23.24 -19.31 -21.10
N ASP A 654 23.14 -20.55 -21.60
CA ASP A 654 22.81 -20.82 -23.01
C ASP A 654 21.44 -20.25 -23.38
N SER A 655 20.43 -20.43 -22.52
CA SER A 655 19.08 -19.91 -22.76
C SER A 655 19.04 -18.39 -22.82
N LEU A 656 19.73 -17.69 -21.89
CA LEU A 656 19.83 -16.23 -21.88
C LEU A 656 20.56 -15.69 -23.12
N ARG A 657 21.67 -16.34 -23.54
CA ARG A 657 22.40 -15.95 -24.76
C ARG A 657 21.54 -16.06 -26.01
N ARG A 658 20.78 -17.15 -26.16
CA ARG A 658 19.83 -17.30 -27.28
C ARG A 658 18.75 -16.22 -27.29
N LEU A 659 18.23 -15.84 -26.11
CA LEU A 659 17.27 -14.73 -26.00
C LEU A 659 17.90 -13.37 -26.34
N ASN A 660 19.20 -13.20 -26.09
CA ASN A 660 19.95 -12.03 -26.49
C ASN A 660 20.22 -11.93 -27.98
N GLU A 661 20.49 -13.05 -28.63
CA GLU A 661 20.70 -13.08 -30.07
C GLU A 661 19.42 -12.75 -30.86
N ARG A 662 18.25 -13.19 -30.38
CA ARG A 662 16.95 -12.95 -31.04
C ARG A 662 16.55 -11.49 -31.27
N VAL A 663 17.10 -10.56 -30.49
CA VAL A 663 16.80 -9.11 -30.61
C VAL A 663 17.77 -8.41 -31.56
N LYS A 664 18.89 -9.07 -31.90
CA LYS A 664 19.89 -8.53 -32.84
C LYS A 664 19.57 -8.85 -34.31
N ASP A 665 18.64 -9.76 -34.55
CA ASP A 665 18.06 -10.13 -35.85
C ASP A 665 16.74 -9.37 -36.08
#